data_AF-A0AAN6NJQ5-F1
#
_entry.id   AF-A0AAN6NJQ5-F1
#
_cell.length_a   1.000
_cell.length_b   1.000
_cell.length_c   1.000
_cell.angle_alpha   90.00
_cell.angle_beta   90.00
_cell.angle_gamma   90.00
#
_symmetry.space_group_name_H-M   'P 1'
#
loop_
_entity.id
_entity.type
_entity.pdbx_description
1 polymer ?
#
loop_
_entity_poly.entity_id
_entity_poly.type
_entity_poly.pdbx_seq_one_letter_code
_entity_poly.pdbx_strand_id
1 'polypeptide(L)'
;MDSETEEGIFKLATDAKLYNSQLQVFISVGGWTFSDNGTVTQPLLSEISSTEANRQKFADNVVKFCNKWGFNGLDIDWEYPGAPDRGGKPEDTDNFTRLMKTLRQTFNGSPRRLGLTFTIPSSYWYLKWFDLPGLLQYADWTNLMSYDLHGTWDRNNPIGAIAQGHTNLTEIKLAAELLWRVGVKPEQVALGYGFYGRSFELSNPSCSTPGCPFLGGAREGPCSKTSGILMYYEIEAILKQVPNLKPVLDKTAAVKYLVFDKNQWISYDDKDTFGQKIDWANSVGFGGSLIWAADTDDDKFTAMSGFLGKQVSHIDTTPIALEQNSVNIAQTHNALAGKDCALYEKSECRSQSDLDNNHVRCPDGKAPIGWDKAGCKNGGKPICCSGDYYPQNCQWRGSGGDCNGQCHVGEQKIHGSSWGGGFKSESSTHKCSRGGKAFCCEAGDWKNVISGCYWTKCGDSCALGRKSMLSSHDGCTISHPSKQYCCPTDTLLHDCQWRGSLTDCPVANCEKDEVNVALDPQGDRLLTCHYAFQHLRGTALGGLLQGQRSSTTQGTCEKTTCEINPLYCTGTTDDYGVPDTPVSKRSLSVIEKRGPGRPFKWTTLEGNPMETWSRAYPTRQQYMRLLLFRLAGLSDQYYEMRQRECDRRRLQGFRIETEEPPANTEVEHALPILLLSRYAAVASHGMHWATGHVMHPRSNPIPNGDRTRTPAVSESFWRNTWDNAQGLTTEVAVGDSFRTRQPSQAMAEALGSNTSPSNFLLLNEAVNGAKGEMEAFKRHMSDDRLRRLIDRSVAGDADATTEILESLQEIQAVFTYLNLADVITRQDNVVATVRNVLRDTENQTPEAQGLVAHWDEFYPHYMSQVSEYQREVVTNQTTAVQTAFRSSTSNQRETILDGINAIQNNINNMIYPFEDPPQ
;
A
#
# COMPACT_ATOMS: atom_id res chain seq x y z
N MET A 1 8.83 9.71 7.78
CA MET A 1 8.22 8.69 6.91
C MET A 1 8.67 9.00 5.51
N ASP A 2 9.50 8.14 4.94
CA ASP A 2 9.78 8.20 3.52
C ASP A 2 8.50 7.91 2.73
N SER A 3 8.51 8.24 1.45
CA SER A 3 7.40 7.99 0.53
C SER A 3 7.25 6.51 0.15
N GLU A 4 8.02 5.60 0.77
CA GLU A 4 8.11 4.18 0.41
C GLU A 4 7.23 3.28 1.30
N THR A 5 6.78 3.77 2.47
CA THR A 5 5.86 3.02 3.32
C THR A 5 4.50 2.87 2.64
N GLU A 6 4.13 1.64 2.24
CA GLU A 6 2.85 1.36 1.60
C GLU A 6 1.69 1.77 2.51
N GLU A 7 0.77 2.62 2.02
CA GLU A 7 -0.39 3.09 2.78
C GLU A 7 -1.23 1.93 3.37
N GLY A 8 -1.20 0.76 2.72
CA GLY A 8 -1.85 -0.46 3.16
C GLY A 8 -1.39 -0.96 4.53
N ILE A 9 -0.13 -0.72 4.93
CA ILE A 9 0.43 -1.20 6.19
C ILE A 9 -0.25 -0.54 7.40
N PHE A 10 -0.55 0.77 7.32
CA PHE A 10 -1.25 1.46 8.39
C PHE A 10 -2.63 0.87 8.65
N LYS A 11 -3.31 0.50 7.58
CA LYS A 11 -4.63 -0.14 7.66
C LYS A 11 -4.51 -1.57 8.19
N LEU A 12 -3.57 -2.37 7.69
CA LEU A 12 -3.32 -3.72 8.20
C LEU A 12 -3.02 -3.73 9.70
N ALA A 13 -2.21 -2.77 10.17
CA ALA A 13 -1.91 -2.63 11.60
C ALA A 13 -3.16 -2.29 12.43
N THR A 14 -4.01 -1.36 11.98
CA THR A 14 -5.21 -0.99 12.73
C THR A 14 -6.35 -2.00 12.60
N ASP A 15 -6.38 -2.80 11.52
CA ASP A 15 -7.30 -3.92 11.29
C ASP A 15 -7.09 -5.06 12.30
N ALA A 16 -5.92 -5.16 12.95
CA ALA A 16 -5.68 -6.12 14.03
C ALA A 16 -6.72 -6.03 15.16
N LYS A 17 -7.35 -4.86 15.34
CA LYS A 17 -8.43 -4.63 16.31
C LYS A 17 -9.72 -5.39 16.02
N LEU A 18 -9.89 -5.90 14.80
CA LEU A 18 -11.03 -6.72 14.42
C LEU A 18 -10.96 -8.11 15.06
N TYR A 19 -9.75 -8.57 15.39
CA TYR A 19 -9.53 -9.81 16.15
C TYR A 19 -9.65 -9.59 17.65
N ASN A 20 -9.27 -8.41 18.13
CA ASN A 20 -9.38 -8.02 19.52
C ASN A 20 -9.82 -6.56 19.61
N SER A 21 -11.12 -6.32 19.88
CA SER A 21 -11.67 -4.98 19.97
C SER A 21 -11.13 -4.16 21.14
N GLN A 22 -10.40 -4.78 22.07
CA GLN A 22 -9.70 -4.11 23.18
C GLN A 22 -8.27 -3.69 22.81
N LEU A 23 -7.73 -4.18 21.69
CA LEU A 23 -6.42 -3.78 21.21
C LEU A 23 -6.44 -2.29 20.85
N GLN A 24 -5.41 -1.56 21.29
CA GLN A 24 -5.17 -0.19 20.89
C GLN A 24 -3.91 -0.15 20.02
N VAL A 25 -4.01 0.53 18.89
CA VAL A 25 -2.91 0.62 17.92
C VAL A 25 -2.45 2.08 17.86
N PHE A 26 -1.19 2.33 18.17
CA PHE A 26 -0.58 3.65 18.18
C PHE A 26 0.37 3.76 16.98
N ILE A 27 0.47 4.95 16.40
CA ILE A 27 1.53 5.27 15.44
C ILE A 27 2.68 5.93 16.19
N SER A 28 3.92 5.48 16.00
CA SER A 28 5.10 6.15 16.57
C SER A 28 5.75 7.07 15.53
N VAL A 29 6.21 8.25 15.97
CA VAL A 29 6.91 9.23 15.14
C VAL A 29 8.26 9.54 15.79
N GLY A 30 9.33 9.26 15.06
CA GLY A 30 10.70 9.45 15.50
C GLY A 30 11.55 8.20 15.23
N GLY A 31 12.31 7.78 16.23
CA GLY A 31 13.20 6.64 16.20
C GLY A 31 14.64 6.99 15.83
N TRP A 32 15.55 6.03 16.05
CA TRP A 32 16.98 6.20 15.87
C TRP A 32 17.36 6.74 14.48
N THR A 33 16.91 6.08 13.40
CA THR A 33 17.23 6.49 12.02
C THR A 33 16.64 7.86 11.66
N PHE A 34 15.47 8.20 12.21
CA PHE A 34 14.86 9.52 11.99
C PHE A 34 15.72 10.66 12.55
N SER A 35 16.49 10.36 13.58
CA SER A 35 17.35 11.32 14.28
C SER A 35 18.83 11.20 13.89
N ASP A 36 19.15 10.46 12.81
CA ASP A 36 20.54 10.28 12.37
C ASP A 36 21.18 11.57 11.87
N ASN A 37 22.44 11.75 12.24
CA ASN A 37 23.21 12.95 11.94
C ASN A 37 23.32 13.21 10.44
N GLY A 38 23.00 14.44 10.01
CA GLY A 38 23.13 14.86 8.62
C GLY A 38 21.97 14.42 7.71
N THR A 39 20.91 13.83 8.26
CA THR A 39 19.69 13.50 7.52
C THR A 39 18.71 14.68 7.49
N VAL A 40 17.79 14.67 6.51
CA VAL A 40 16.73 15.70 6.40
C VAL A 40 15.70 15.61 7.53
N THR A 41 15.60 14.45 8.19
CA THR A 41 14.64 14.21 9.27
C THR A 41 15.17 14.65 10.63
N GLN A 42 16.49 14.68 10.81
CA GLN A 42 17.15 15.02 12.08
C GLN A 42 16.58 16.28 12.77
N PRO A 43 16.43 17.44 12.12
CA PRO A 43 15.97 18.65 12.81
C PRO A 43 14.46 18.69 13.05
N LEU A 44 13.67 17.80 12.44
CA LEU A 44 12.23 17.99 12.31
C LEU A 44 11.49 18.01 13.64
N LEU A 45 11.83 17.16 14.62
CA LEU A 45 11.14 17.18 15.93
C LEU A 45 11.46 18.46 16.74
N SER A 46 12.69 18.99 16.61
CA SER A 46 13.06 20.30 17.16
C SER A 46 12.27 21.42 16.46
N GLU A 47 12.17 21.40 15.14
CA GLU A 47 11.41 22.41 14.36
C GLU A 47 9.90 22.36 14.61
N ILE A 48 9.32 21.16 14.68
CA ILE A 48 7.91 20.92 15.00
C ILE A 48 7.58 21.49 16.38
N SER A 49 8.45 21.26 17.37
CA SER A 49 8.21 21.69 18.75
C SER A 49 8.47 23.20 18.97
N SER A 50 9.30 23.83 18.12
CA SER A 50 9.84 25.19 18.33
C SER A 50 8.82 26.33 18.44
N THR A 51 7.72 26.28 17.68
CA THR A 51 6.73 27.38 17.64
C THR A 51 5.30 26.89 17.87
N GLU A 52 4.43 27.74 18.40
CA GLU A 52 3.02 27.39 18.62
C GLU A 52 2.31 26.99 17.33
N ALA A 53 2.57 27.71 16.24
CA ALA A 53 2.00 27.41 14.93
C ALA A 53 2.43 26.03 14.42
N ASN A 54 3.71 25.67 14.56
CA ASN A 54 4.20 24.36 14.14
C ASN A 54 3.61 23.23 15.00
N ARG A 55 3.58 23.41 16.33
CA ARG A 55 2.99 22.45 17.26
C ARG A 55 1.51 22.21 16.96
N GLN A 56 0.74 23.28 16.74
CA GLN A 56 -0.68 23.16 16.43
C GLN A 56 -0.91 22.47 15.08
N LYS A 57 -0.16 22.88 14.05
CA LYS A 57 -0.25 22.27 12.71
C LYS A 57 0.07 20.77 12.76
N PHE A 58 1.11 20.38 13.51
CA PHE A 58 1.44 18.98 13.70
C PHE A 58 0.33 18.24 14.44
N ALA A 59 -0.18 18.77 15.56
CA ALA A 59 -1.25 18.15 16.32
C ALA A 59 -2.53 17.94 15.49
N ASP A 60 -2.95 18.93 14.71
CA ASP A 60 -4.11 18.84 13.83
C ASP A 60 -3.93 17.76 12.76
N ASN A 61 -2.73 17.68 12.17
CA ASN A 61 -2.41 16.66 11.17
C ASN A 61 -2.35 15.26 11.78
N VAL A 62 -1.85 15.11 13.00
CA VAL A 62 -1.87 13.82 13.70
C VAL A 62 -3.29 13.37 13.97
N VAL A 63 -4.19 14.26 14.42
CA VAL A 63 -5.61 13.90 14.61
C VAL A 63 -6.22 13.44 13.29
N LYS A 64 -6.00 14.18 12.19
CA LYS A 64 -6.45 13.78 10.85
C LYS A 64 -5.90 12.42 10.44
N PHE A 65 -4.62 12.18 10.65
CA PHE A 65 -3.95 10.92 10.32
C PHE A 65 -4.52 9.75 11.12
N CYS A 66 -4.64 9.91 12.44
CA CYS A 66 -5.21 8.90 13.33
C CYS A 66 -6.67 8.61 13.00
N ASN A 67 -7.43 9.61 12.57
CA ASN A 67 -8.82 9.45 12.15
C ASN A 67 -8.94 8.79 10.78
N LYS A 68 -8.08 9.15 9.82
CA LYS A 68 -8.04 8.55 8.48
C LYS A 68 -7.75 7.04 8.57
N TRP A 69 -6.77 6.65 9.38
CA TRP A 69 -6.26 5.27 9.40
C TRP A 69 -6.74 4.45 10.60
N GLY A 70 -7.52 5.04 11.50
CA GLY A 70 -8.10 4.33 12.64
C GLY A 70 -7.14 4.12 13.82
N PHE A 71 -5.99 4.78 13.90
CA PHE A 71 -5.11 4.69 15.08
C PHE A 71 -5.80 5.19 16.35
N ASN A 72 -5.46 4.61 17.48
CA ASN A 72 -5.94 4.95 18.81
C ASN A 72 -5.08 6.01 19.50
N GLY A 73 -3.91 6.35 18.97
CA GLY A 73 -3.04 7.34 19.57
C GLY A 73 -1.72 7.53 18.84
N LEU A 74 -0.88 8.38 19.42
CA LEU A 74 0.46 8.74 18.96
C LEU A 74 1.48 8.40 20.03
N ASP A 75 2.61 7.83 19.61
CA ASP A 75 3.84 7.75 20.39
C ASP A 75 4.88 8.71 19.80
N ILE A 76 5.55 9.50 20.64
CA ILE A 76 6.69 10.33 20.23
C ILE A 76 7.98 9.67 20.68
N ASP A 77 8.81 9.28 19.71
CA ASP A 77 10.10 8.63 19.95
C ASP A 77 11.26 9.54 19.53
N TRP A 78 11.45 10.64 20.24
CA TRP A 78 12.48 11.63 19.91
C TRP A 78 13.85 11.21 20.47
N GLU A 79 14.81 10.93 19.60
CA GLU A 79 16.15 10.45 19.97
C GLU A 79 17.33 11.41 19.61
N TYR A 80 17.62 12.46 20.38
CA TYR A 80 17.00 12.88 21.65
C TYR A 80 16.87 14.40 21.73
N PRO A 81 15.82 14.94 22.39
CA PRO A 81 15.71 16.37 22.63
C PRO A 81 16.94 16.87 23.38
N GLY A 82 17.46 18.05 23.03
CA GLY A 82 18.55 18.70 23.76
C GLY A 82 19.94 18.06 23.63
N ALA A 83 20.05 16.82 23.15
CA ALA A 83 21.32 16.11 23.01
C ALA A 83 22.11 16.59 21.78
N PRO A 84 23.24 17.31 21.93
CA PRO A 84 23.93 17.92 20.80
C PRO A 84 24.52 16.90 19.82
N ASP A 85 24.91 15.71 20.31
CA ASP A 85 25.44 14.60 19.49
C ASP A 85 24.38 13.98 18.57
N ARG A 86 23.11 14.34 18.77
CA ARG A 86 21.96 13.95 17.93
C ARG A 86 21.27 15.17 17.30
N GLY A 87 21.90 16.35 17.33
CA GLY A 87 21.35 17.57 16.74
C GLY A 87 20.31 18.31 17.59
N GLY A 88 20.12 17.90 18.85
CA GLY A 88 19.24 18.56 19.80
C GLY A 88 19.77 19.92 20.27
N LYS A 89 18.86 20.79 20.68
CA LYS A 89 19.10 22.15 21.18
C LYS A 89 18.59 22.30 22.61
N PRO A 90 19.22 23.12 23.48
CA PRO A 90 18.81 23.25 24.89
C PRO A 90 17.31 23.56 25.08
N GLU A 91 16.74 24.41 24.22
CA GLU A 91 15.33 24.77 24.20
C GLU A 91 14.37 23.62 23.88
N ASP A 92 14.85 22.50 23.34
CA ASP A 92 14.02 21.33 23.02
C ASP A 92 13.36 20.74 24.27
N THR A 93 13.99 20.83 25.44
CA THR A 93 13.44 20.34 26.71
C THR A 93 12.08 20.99 26.99
N ASP A 94 12.03 22.33 26.98
CA ASP A 94 10.80 23.10 27.22
C ASP A 94 9.82 22.97 26.04
N ASN A 95 10.35 22.95 24.81
CA ASN A 95 9.53 22.86 23.61
C ASN A 95 8.84 21.50 23.49
N PHE A 96 9.46 20.42 23.94
CA PHE A 96 8.84 19.10 23.93
C PHE A 96 7.65 19.03 24.90
N THR A 97 7.80 19.56 26.12
CA THR A 97 6.67 19.69 27.06
C THR A 97 5.53 20.53 26.47
N ARG A 98 5.85 21.62 25.77
CA ARG A 98 4.84 22.45 25.06
C ARG A 98 4.17 21.69 23.92
N LEU A 99 4.91 20.86 23.18
CA LEU A 99 4.36 19.99 22.13
C LEU A 99 3.39 18.97 22.72
N MET A 100 3.78 18.27 23.79
CA MET A 100 2.89 17.31 24.46
C MET A 100 1.62 17.97 25.01
N LYS A 101 1.75 19.18 25.56
CA LYS A 101 0.59 19.99 25.97
C LYS A 101 -0.35 20.29 24.79
N THR A 102 0.18 20.81 23.68
CA THR A 102 -0.62 21.12 22.49
C THR A 102 -1.29 19.86 21.94
N LEU A 103 -0.55 18.74 21.82
CA LEU A 103 -1.10 17.45 21.38
C LEU A 103 -2.26 16.99 22.28
N ARG A 104 -2.08 16.99 23.61
CA ARG A 104 -3.14 16.61 24.54
C ARG A 104 -4.37 17.51 24.43
N GLN A 105 -4.19 18.83 24.30
CA GLN A 105 -5.30 19.77 24.13
C GLN A 105 -6.07 19.48 22.84
N THR A 106 -5.38 19.30 21.71
CA THR A 106 -6.00 18.96 20.43
C THR A 106 -6.69 17.58 20.46
N PHE A 107 -6.07 16.59 21.11
CA PHE A 107 -6.64 15.23 21.23
C PHE A 107 -7.91 15.23 22.10
N ASN A 108 -7.96 16.04 23.16
CA ASN A 108 -9.17 16.18 23.99
C ASN A 108 -10.32 16.86 23.23
N GLY A 109 -10.03 17.66 22.19
CA GLY A 109 -11.03 18.25 21.30
C GLY A 109 -11.48 17.34 20.16
N SER A 110 -10.79 16.21 19.93
CA SER A 110 -11.14 15.23 18.90
C SER A 110 -12.43 14.48 19.29
N PRO A 111 -13.30 14.12 18.32
CA PRO A 111 -14.46 13.26 18.59
C PRO A 111 -14.08 11.85 19.04
N ARG A 112 -12.82 11.44 18.79
CA ARG A 112 -12.24 10.19 19.28
C ARG A 112 -11.25 10.49 20.39
N ARG A 113 -11.35 9.77 21.52
CA ARG A 113 -10.29 9.73 22.52
C ARG A 113 -9.04 9.14 21.88
N LEU A 114 -8.00 9.96 21.75
CA LEU A 114 -6.68 9.55 21.28
C LEU A 114 -5.72 9.47 22.47
N GLY A 115 -4.96 8.37 22.53
CA GLY A 115 -3.87 8.19 23.46
C GLY A 115 -2.62 8.95 23.02
N LEU A 116 -1.78 9.32 23.97
CA LEU A 116 -0.53 10.01 23.74
C LEU A 116 0.55 9.43 24.64
N THR A 117 1.60 8.89 24.06
CA THR A 117 2.75 8.33 24.76
C THR A 117 4.05 8.94 24.24
N PHE A 118 5.14 8.66 24.93
CA PHE A 118 6.46 9.00 24.47
C PHE A 118 7.48 7.99 25.00
N THR A 119 8.57 7.83 24.28
CA THR A 119 9.60 6.84 24.56
C THR A 119 10.86 7.52 25.12
N ILE A 120 11.45 6.95 26.18
CA ILE A 120 12.55 7.53 26.95
C ILE A 120 13.77 6.59 27.03
N PRO A 121 14.99 7.14 27.06
CA PRO A 121 16.21 6.35 27.17
C PRO A 121 16.48 5.91 28.61
N SER A 122 17.23 4.81 28.78
CA SER A 122 17.74 4.39 30.10
C SER A 122 18.99 5.13 30.55
N SER A 123 19.73 5.76 29.62
CA SER A 123 20.95 6.48 29.92
C SER A 123 20.66 7.87 30.51
N TYR A 124 21.26 8.18 31.65
CA TYR A 124 21.20 9.53 32.24
C TYR A 124 21.65 10.63 31.27
N TRP A 125 22.64 10.35 30.42
CA TRP A 125 23.19 11.34 29.49
C TRP A 125 22.13 11.90 28.53
N TYR A 126 21.21 11.05 28.09
CA TYR A 126 20.09 11.43 27.23
C TYR A 126 18.84 11.79 28.03
N LEU A 127 18.55 11.06 29.11
CA LEU A 127 17.34 11.26 29.91
C LEU A 127 17.27 12.64 30.59
N LYS A 128 18.42 13.26 30.90
CA LYS A 128 18.49 14.58 31.54
C LYS A 128 17.80 15.71 30.76
N TRP A 129 17.54 15.52 29.46
CA TRP A 129 16.87 16.48 28.59
C TRP A 129 15.34 16.31 28.53
N PHE A 130 14.80 15.35 29.29
CA PHE A 130 13.36 15.12 29.38
C PHE A 130 12.83 15.70 30.68
N ASP A 131 11.95 16.70 30.58
CA ASP A 131 11.14 17.15 31.72
C ASP A 131 10.03 16.12 32.00
N LEU A 132 10.41 14.99 32.62
CA LEU A 132 9.49 13.85 32.80
C LEU A 132 8.19 14.23 33.55
N PRO A 133 8.21 15.01 34.66
CA PRO A 133 6.97 15.44 35.30
C PRO A 133 6.10 16.31 34.39
N GLY A 134 6.70 17.22 33.61
CA GLY A 134 5.98 18.06 32.65
C GLY A 134 5.40 17.27 31.48
N LEU A 135 6.13 16.29 30.95
CA LEU A 135 5.69 15.42 29.85
C LEU A 135 4.57 14.47 30.29
N LEU A 136 4.72 13.80 31.44
CA LEU A 136 3.74 12.87 32.00
C LEU A 136 2.46 13.55 32.51
N GLN A 137 2.44 14.88 32.62
CA GLN A 137 1.19 15.62 32.82
C GLN A 137 0.23 15.48 31.63
N TYR A 138 0.78 15.26 30.43
CA TYR A 138 0.02 15.23 29.17
C TYR A 138 -0.01 13.84 28.52
N ALA A 139 0.97 12.98 28.79
CA ALA A 139 1.00 11.62 28.30
C ALA A 139 0.14 10.66 29.14
N ASP A 140 -0.36 9.58 28.53
CA ASP A 140 -1.04 8.50 29.23
C ASP A 140 -0.03 7.60 29.98
N TRP A 141 1.12 7.33 29.36
CA TRP A 141 2.29 6.68 29.98
C TRP A 141 3.56 6.98 29.16
N THR A 142 4.72 6.52 29.63
CA THR A 142 5.99 6.54 28.90
C THR A 142 6.60 5.15 28.74
N ASN A 143 7.30 4.91 27.63
CA ASN A 143 7.98 3.64 27.38
C ASN A 143 9.48 3.79 27.67
N LEU A 144 10.02 3.00 28.61
CA LEU A 144 11.44 3.01 28.95
C LEU A 144 12.21 2.01 28.09
N MET A 145 13.16 2.50 27.29
CA MET A 145 14.06 1.67 26.49
C MET A 145 15.15 1.04 27.37
N SER A 146 14.79 -0.01 28.11
CA SER A 146 15.69 -0.78 29.00
C SER A 146 16.51 -1.85 28.28
N TYR A 147 16.98 -1.51 27.09
CA TYR A 147 17.86 -2.26 26.22
C TYR A 147 18.88 -1.29 25.62
N ASP A 148 19.86 -1.81 24.87
CA ASP A 148 20.96 -1.02 24.31
C ASP A 148 21.78 -0.25 25.36
N LEU A 149 21.91 -0.82 26.56
CA LEU A 149 22.79 -0.29 27.59
C LEU A 149 24.27 -0.37 27.18
N HIS A 150 24.60 -1.37 26.35
CA HIS A 150 25.95 -1.65 25.87
C HIS A 150 25.97 -2.02 24.40
N GLY A 151 27.06 -1.65 23.72
CA GLY A 151 27.26 -1.89 22.31
C GLY A 151 28.65 -1.47 21.84
N THR A 152 28.89 -1.55 20.54
CA THR A 152 30.22 -1.26 19.96
C THR A 152 30.71 0.17 20.20
N TRP A 153 29.77 1.10 20.44
CA TRP A 153 30.03 2.50 20.79
C TRP A 153 30.76 2.66 22.13
N ASP A 154 30.73 1.67 23.02
CA ASP A 154 31.40 1.72 24.33
C ASP A 154 32.92 1.90 24.22
N ARG A 155 33.51 1.53 23.07
CA ARG A 155 34.91 1.82 22.74
C ARG A 155 35.30 3.28 22.97
N ASN A 156 34.37 4.19 22.71
CA ASN A 156 34.64 5.63 22.72
C ASN A 156 34.20 6.32 24.02
N ASN A 157 33.76 5.56 25.03
CA ASN A 157 33.36 6.09 26.33
C ASN A 157 34.21 5.43 27.46
N PRO A 158 34.02 5.82 28.74
CA PRO A 158 34.83 5.29 29.85
C PRO A 158 34.78 3.77 30.07
N ILE A 159 33.80 3.06 29.51
CA ILE A 159 33.72 1.59 29.58
C ILE A 159 34.82 0.97 28.72
N GLY A 160 35.12 1.57 27.56
CA GLY A 160 36.12 1.11 26.62
C GLY A 160 35.63 -0.07 25.76
N ALA A 161 36.55 -0.68 25.01
CA ALA A 161 36.25 -1.77 24.08
C ALA A 161 36.05 -3.12 24.79
N ILE A 162 35.08 -3.17 25.70
CA ILE A 162 34.75 -4.30 26.57
C ILE A 162 33.32 -4.75 26.31
N ALA A 163 33.13 -6.04 26.02
CA ALA A 163 31.82 -6.64 25.75
C ALA A 163 31.01 -6.77 27.04
N GLN A 164 29.76 -6.30 27.02
CA GLN A 164 28.85 -6.29 28.16
C GLN A 164 27.42 -6.65 27.72
N GLY A 165 26.58 -7.02 28.69
CA GLY A 165 25.18 -7.38 28.45
C GLY A 165 24.29 -6.17 28.21
N HIS A 166 23.73 -6.01 27.01
CA HIS A 166 22.95 -4.79 26.66
C HIS A 166 21.61 -4.63 27.41
N THR A 167 21.16 -5.64 28.13
CA THR A 167 19.92 -5.65 28.92
C THR A 167 20.18 -6.03 30.38
N ASN A 168 21.34 -5.65 30.94
CA ASN A 168 21.72 -5.96 32.31
C ASN A 168 20.72 -5.40 33.35
N LEU A 169 20.00 -6.27 34.06
CA LEU A 169 18.99 -5.92 35.05
C LEU A 169 19.53 -5.07 36.20
N THR A 170 20.80 -5.21 36.59
CA THR A 170 21.36 -4.34 37.65
C THR A 170 21.44 -2.89 37.19
N GLU A 171 21.66 -2.66 35.90
CA GLU A 171 21.74 -1.33 35.30
C GLU A 171 20.36 -0.79 34.94
N ILE A 172 19.44 -1.66 34.48
CA ILE A 172 18.02 -1.31 34.32
C ILE A 172 17.43 -0.80 35.64
N LYS A 173 17.78 -1.41 36.78
CA LYS A 173 17.40 -0.93 38.11
C LYS A 173 17.92 0.48 38.39
N LEU A 174 19.18 0.77 38.04
CA LEU A 174 19.77 2.11 38.19
C LEU A 174 19.09 3.14 37.29
N ALA A 175 18.72 2.77 36.05
CA ALA A 175 17.96 3.63 35.15
C ALA A 175 16.57 3.96 35.74
N ALA A 176 15.86 2.96 36.28
CA ALA A 176 14.57 3.17 36.94
C ALA A 176 14.67 4.10 38.16
N GLU A 177 15.76 4.03 38.94
CA GLU A 177 15.99 4.96 40.05
C GLU A 177 16.03 6.43 39.63
N LEU A 178 16.48 6.75 38.41
CA LEU A 178 16.48 8.11 37.89
C LEU A 178 15.06 8.67 37.78
N LEU A 179 14.09 7.82 37.42
CA LEU A 179 12.67 8.20 37.30
C LEU A 179 12.08 8.55 38.66
N TRP A 180 12.36 7.74 39.69
CA TRP A 180 11.84 7.98 41.04
C TRP A 180 12.41 9.24 41.68
N ARG A 181 13.67 9.59 41.36
CA ARG A 181 14.30 10.84 41.86
C ARG A 181 13.58 12.10 41.39
N VAL A 182 12.86 12.03 40.28
CA VAL A 182 12.05 13.15 39.77
C VAL A 182 10.54 12.93 39.98
N GLY A 183 10.16 11.95 40.79
CA GLY A 183 8.78 11.72 41.21
C GLY A 183 7.89 11.01 40.20
N VAL A 184 8.47 10.39 39.16
CA VAL A 184 7.71 9.51 38.24
C VAL A 184 7.34 8.24 38.97
N LYS A 185 6.06 7.88 38.92
CA LYS A 185 5.57 6.67 39.58
C LYS A 185 5.72 5.45 38.67
N PRO A 186 6.05 4.26 39.19
CA PRO A 186 6.20 3.04 38.39
C PRO A 186 5.00 2.74 37.48
N GLU A 187 3.77 2.97 37.94
CA GLU A 187 2.55 2.70 37.18
C GLU A 187 2.39 3.56 35.92
N GLN A 188 3.19 4.61 35.75
CA GLN A 188 3.21 5.49 34.57
C GLN A 188 4.22 5.05 33.49
N VAL A 189 4.94 3.96 33.73
CA VAL A 189 6.07 3.53 32.89
C VAL A 189 5.82 2.10 32.39
N ALA A 190 6.02 1.91 31.08
CA ALA A 190 6.13 0.60 30.46
C ALA A 190 7.61 0.22 30.31
N LEU A 191 8.02 -0.91 30.89
CA LEU A 191 9.41 -1.37 30.88
C LEU A 191 9.74 -2.08 29.55
N GLY A 192 10.85 -1.72 28.90
CA GLY A 192 11.26 -2.26 27.60
C GLY A 192 11.99 -3.61 27.66
N TYR A 193 11.66 -4.49 26.73
CA TYR A 193 12.26 -5.80 26.53
C TYR A 193 12.71 -5.94 25.08
N GLY A 194 14.00 -6.19 24.87
CA GLY A 194 14.59 -6.37 23.54
C GLY A 194 14.48 -7.81 23.05
N PHE A 195 13.84 -8.04 21.90
CA PHE A 195 13.78 -9.33 21.21
C PHE A 195 14.93 -9.45 20.20
N TYR A 196 16.13 -9.10 20.64
CA TYR A 196 17.37 -9.15 19.87
C TYR A 196 18.53 -9.15 20.86
N GLY A 197 19.75 -9.35 20.35
CA GLY A 197 20.96 -9.26 21.14
C GLY A 197 21.97 -8.30 20.55
N ARG A 198 22.80 -7.70 21.40
CA ARG A 198 24.00 -6.96 20.98
C ARG A 198 25.20 -7.89 20.97
N SER A 199 25.96 -7.83 19.88
CA SER A 199 27.02 -8.77 19.56
C SER A 199 28.36 -8.09 19.27
N PHE A 200 29.44 -8.78 19.57
CA PHE A 200 30.81 -8.27 19.53
C PHE A 200 31.74 -9.30 18.92
N GLU A 201 32.73 -8.86 18.15
CA GLU A 201 33.86 -9.70 17.78
C GLU A 201 34.95 -9.59 18.84
N LEU A 202 35.20 -10.65 19.60
CA LEU A 202 36.18 -10.67 20.67
C LEU A 202 37.62 -10.65 20.12
N SER A 203 38.49 -9.86 20.76
CA SER A 203 39.91 -9.80 20.41
C SER A 203 40.70 -10.98 20.97
N ASN A 204 40.24 -11.57 22.07
CA ASN A 204 40.80 -12.77 22.66
C ASN A 204 39.78 -13.93 22.60
N PRO A 205 39.94 -14.89 21.68
CA PRO A 205 39.04 -16.05 21.55
C PRO A 205 39.00 -16.97 22.79
N SER A 206 39.96 -16.86 23.71
CA SER A 206 39.96 -17.61 24.97
C SER A 206 39.10 -16.96 26.06
N CYS A 207 38.68 -15.71 25.85
CA CYS A 207 37.80 -14.97 26.75
C CYS A 207 36.34 -15.16 26.27
N SER A 208 35.40 -15.43 27.17
CA SER A 208 34.00 -15.70 26.80
C SER A 208 32.94 -15.05 27.70
N THR A 209 33.34 -14.36 28.77
CA THR A 209 32.44 -13.73 29.74
C THR A 209 32.20 -12.25 29.41
N PRO A 210 31.14 -11.61 29.95
CA PRO A 210 31.12 -10.15 30.06
C PRO A 210 32.44 -9.64 30.67
N GLY A 211 32.94 -8.51 30.18
CA GLY A 211 34.27 -8.00 30.52
C GLY A 211 35.39 -8.34 29.52
N CYS A 212 35.10 -9.16 28.49
CA CYS A 212 36.10 -9.49 27.47
C CYS A 212 36.34 -8.34 26.47
N PRO A 213 37.59 -8.13 26.01
CA PRO A 213 37.88 -7.10 25.02
C PRO A 213 37.38 -7.45 23.61
N PHE A 214 36.91 -6.45 22.85
CA PHE A 214 36.39 -6.61 21.49
C PHE A 214 37.12 -5.77 20.40
N LEU A 215 37.13 -6.29 19.18
CA LEU A 215 37.65 -5.67 17.95
C LEU A 215 36.62 -4.82 17.21
N GLY A 216 35.34 -5.18 17.31
CA GLY A 216 34.23 -4.47 16.70
C GLY A 216 32.91 -5.18 17.01
N GLY A 217 31.87 -4.87 16.23
CA GLY A 217 30.64 -5.66 16.23
C GLY A 217 30.90 -7.06 15.69
N ALA A 218 30.11 -8.03 16.12
CA ALA A 218 30.13 -9.33 15.46
C ALA A 218 29.67 -9.17 13.99
N ARG A 219 29.96 -10.18 13.17
CA ARG A 219 29.49 -10.25 11.80
C ARG A 219 27.97 -10.07 11.74
N GLU A 220 27.51 -9.38 10.70
CA GLU A 220 26.08 -9.18 10.46
C GLU A 220 25.33 -10.51 10.31
N GLY A 221 24.09 -10.53 10.80
CA GLY A 221 23.19 -11.66 10.60
C GLY A 221 22.70 -11.77 9.15
N PRO A 222 22.28 -12.96 8.71
CA PRO A 222 21.82 -13.17 7.33
C PRO A 222 20.59 -12.34 6.97
N CYS A 223 19.76 -11.96 7.95
CA CYS A 223 18.53 -11.21 7.75
C CYS A 223 18.63 -9.77 8.25
N SER A 224 19.24 -9.56 9.43
CA SER A 224 19.38 -8.22 10.01
C SER A 224 20.34 -7.30 9.25
N LYS A 225 21.31 -7.88 8.51
CA LYS A 225 22.29 -7.16 7.69
C LYS A 225 22.98 -6.00 8.42
N THR A 226 23.14 -6.14 9.74
CA THR A 226 23.69 -5.10 10.60
C THR A 226 24.72 -5.73 11.53
N SER A 227 25.97 -5.25 11.46
CA SER A 227 27.03 -5.72 12.34
C SER A 227 26.76 -5.32 13.80
N GLY A 228 27.05 -6.23 14.73
CA GLY A 228 26.93 -5.98 16.17
C GLY A 228 25.50 -6.10 16.74
N ILE A 229 24.55 -6.59 15.95
CA ILE A 229 23.19 -6.94 16.39
C ILE A 229 22.79 -8.26 15.74
N LEU A 230 22.03 -9.09 16.46
CA LEU A 230 21.34 -10.24 15.89
C LEU A 230 19.91 -10.27 16.43
N MET A 231 18.94 -10.52 15.55
CA MET A 231 17.54 -10.66 15.95
C MET A 231 17.31 -11.98 16.68
N TYR A 232 16.27 -12.08 17.51
CA TYR A 232 16.00 -13.28 18.30
C TYR A 232 15.92 -14.54 17.42
N TYR A 233 15.27 -14.47 16.25
CA TYR A 233 15.22 -15.59 15.31
C TYR A 233 16.60 -16.00 14.76
N GLU A 234 17.57 -15.08 14.62
CA GLU A 234 18.93 -15.39 14.19
C GLU A 234 19.71 -16.09 15.30
N ILE A 235 19.50 -15.68 16.56
CA ILE A 235 20.08 -16.31 17.75
C ILE A 235 19.57 -17.74 17.89
N GLU A 236 18.25 -17.94 17.79
CA GLU A 236 17.63 -19.27 17.80
C GLU A 236 18.14 -20.15 16.66
N ALA A 237 18.36 -19.59 15.46
CA ALA A 237 18.93 -20.32 14.34
C ALA A 237 20.36 -20.79 14.65
N ILE A 238 21.20 -19.96 15.27
CA ILE A 238 22.56 -20.34 15.69
C ILE A 238 22.52 -21.49 16.70
N LEU A 239 21.64 -21.41 17.70
CA LEU A 239 21.48 -22.45 18.72
C LEU A 239 20.98 -23.78 18.13
N LYS A 240 20.08 -23.72 17.15
CA LYS A 240 19.58 -24.91 16.42
C LYS A 240 20.67 -25.53 15.54
N GLN A 241 21.50 -24.71 14.88
CA GLN A 241 22.58 -25.18 14.00
C GLN A 241 23.77 -25.79 14.75
N VAL A 242 24.01 -25.38 16.00
CA VAL A 242 25.13 -25.85 16.81
C VAL A 242 24.62 -26.48 18.12
N PRO A 243 24.18 -27.76 18.11
CA PRO A 243 23.46 -28.36 19.25
C PRO A 243 24.23 -28.42 20.58
N ASN A 244 25.57 -28.37 20.52
CA ASN A 244 26.44 -28.39 21.71
C ASN A 244 26.76 -26.98 22.24
N LEU A 245 26.35 -25.92 21.54
CA LEU A 245 26.53 -24.55 21.98
C LEU A 245 25.51 -24.25 23.09
N LYS A 246 26.02 -24.02 24.30
CA LYS A 246 25.18 -23.75 25.48
C LYS A 246 25.35 -22.31 25.93
N PRO A 247 24.28 -21.49 25.87
CA PRO A 247 24.29 -20.16 26.48
C PRO A 247 24.58 -20.23 27.97
N VAL A 248 25.33 -19.25 28.47
CA VAL A 248 25.57 -19.06 29.90
C VAL A 248 24.56 -18.05 30.43
N LEU A 249 23.84 -18.43 31.48
CA LEU A 249 22.92 -17.54 32.20
C LEU A 249 23.69 -16.80 33.29
N ASP A 250 23.79 -15.48 33.17
CA ASP A 250 24.14 -14.62 34.29
C ASP A 250 22.85 -14.27 35.05
N LYS A 251 22.66 -14.89 36.21
CA LYS A 251 21.46 -14.66 37.05
C LYS A 251 21.44 -13.28 37.70
N THR A 252 22.61 -12.68 37.96
CA THR A 252 22.68 -11.36 38.61
C THR A 252 22.29 -10.28 37.62
N ALA A 253 22.87 -10.35 36.42
CA ALA A 253 22.55 -9.42 35.33
C ALA A 253 21.23 -9.78 34.63
N ALA A 254 20.67 -10.97 34.87
CA ALA A 254 19.53 -11.51 34.16
C ALA A 254 19.68 -11.37 32.63
N VAL A 255 20.80 -11.88 32.10
CA VAL A 255 21.10 -11.96 30.66
C VAL A 255 21.66 -13.32 30.32
N LYS A 256 21.49 -13.75 29.07
CA LYS A 256 22.25 -14.87 28.51
C LYS A 256 23.32 -14.35 27.60
N TYR A 257 24.46 -15.03 27.58
CA TYR A 257 25.51 -14.78 26.62
C TYR A 257 26.14 -16.07 26.12
N LEU A 258 26.77 -16.00 24.95
CA LEU A 258 27.51 -17.12 24.37
C LEU A 258 28.59 -16.64 23.41
N VAL A 259 29.53 -17.53 23.10
CA VAL A 259 30.50 -17.36 22.00
C VAL A 259 30.22 -18.40 20.92
N PHE A 260 30.04 -17.95 19.69
CA PHE A 260 29.92 -18.77 18.48
C PHE A 260 31.04 -18.43 17.49
N ASP A 261 31.23 -19.27 16.48
CA ASP A 261 32.23 -19.09 15.43
C ASP A 261 33.62 -18.64 15.94
N LYS A 262 34.07 -19.25 17.03
CA LYS A 262 35.35 -19.04 17.73
C LYS A 262 35.47 -17.71 18.50
N ASN A 263 35.03 -16.58 17.95
CA ASN A 263 35.23 -15.26 18.57
C ASN A 263 34.03 -14.31 18.46
N GLN A 264 32.88 -14.78 18.00
CA GLN A 264 31.67 -13.96 17.92
C GLN A 264 30.91 -14.12 19.23
N TRP A 265 30.75 -13.04 19.98
CA TRP A 265 30.08 -13.04 21.28
C TRP A 265 28.76 -12.30 21.18
N ILE A 266 27.74 -12.78 21.88
CA ILE A 266 26.44 -12.11 21.95
C ILE A 266 25.87 -12.18 23.35
N SER A 267 25.21 -11.10 23.77
CA SER A 267 24.28 -11.08 24.90
C SER A 267 22.86 -10.85 24.42
N TYR A 268 21.90 -11.55 25.01
CA TYR A 268 20.49 -11.51 24.66
C TYR A 268 19.61 -11.98 25.82
N ASP A 269 18.30 -11.89 25.63
CA ASP A 269 17.30 -12.38 26.56
C ASP A 269 16.53 -13.58 26.02
N ASP A 270 16.08 -14.46 26.92
CA ASP A 270 15.15 -15.55 26.60
C ASP A 270 14.18 -15.79 27.76
N LYS A 271 13.43 -16.90 27.72
CA LYS A 271 12.46 -17.26 28.76
C LYS A 271 13.00 -17.12 30.20
N ASP A 272 14.24 -17.52 30.48
CA ASP A 272 14.77 -17.51 31.85
C ASP A 272 15.06 -16.07 32.32
N THR A 273 15.54 -15.22 31.42
CA THR A 273 15.91 -13.84 31.76
C THR A 273 14.70 -12.90 31.70
N PHE A 274 13.78 -13.11 30.75
CA PHE A 274 12.47 -12.47 30.73
C PHE A 274 11.71 -12.73 32.03
N GLY A 275 11.66 -13.99 32.51
CA GLY A 275 11.03 -14.32 33.78
C GLY A 275 11.60 -13.52 34.96
N GLN A 276 12.93 -13.46 35.09
CA GLN A 276 13.59 -12.68 36.16
C GLN A 276 13.29 -11.17 36.08
N LYS A 277 13.26 -10.62 34.86
CA LYS A 277 12.97 -9.20 34.62
C LYS A 277 11.50 -8.86 34.91
N ILE A 278 10.58 -9.74 34.50
CA ILE A 278 9.14 -9.60 34.77
C ILE A 278 8.85 -9.72 36.28
N ASP A 279 9.47 -10.68 36.97
CA ASP A 279 9.33 -10.82 38.42
C ASP A 279 9.76 -9.54 39.15
N TRP A 280 10.88 -8.96 38.72
CA TRP A 280 11.31 -7.66 39.24
C TRP A 280 10.33 -6.53 38.87
N ALA A 281 9.92 -6.43 37.61
CA ALA A 281 9.00 -5.38 37.15
C ALA A 281 7.66 -5.42 37.91
N ASN A 282 7.12 -6.62 38.14
CA ASN A 282 5.91 -6.83 38.94
C ASN A 282 6.13 -6.47 40.42
N SER A 283 7.31 -6.76 40.98
CA SER A 283 7.64 -6.39 42.37
C SER A 283 7.70 -4.88 42.59
N VAL A 284 8.06 -4.13 41.55
CA VAL A 284 8.11 -2.65 41.56
C VAL A 284 6.73 -2.04 41.28
N GLY A 285 5.91 -2.72 40.47
CA GLY A 285 4.58 -2.24 40.08
C GLY A 285 4.58 -1.36 38.82
N PHE A 286 5.40 -1.70 37.82
CA PHE A 286 5.36 -1.01 36.52
C PHE A 286 3.99 -1.11 35.84
N GLY A 287 3.60 -0.06 35.10
CA GLY A 287 2.29 0.04 34.45
C GLY A 287 2.11 -0.90 33.25
N GLY A 288 3.21 -1.38 32.68
CA GLY A 288 3.18 -2.33 31.57
C GLY A 288 4.58 -2.71 31.07
N SER A 289 4.60 -3.31 29.88
CA SER A 289 5.82 -3.71 29.18
C SER A 289 5.80 -3.23 27.74
N LEU A 290 6.95 -2.76 27.26
CA LEU A 290 7.24 -2.48 25.86
C LEU A 290 8.09 -3.63 25.30
N ILE A 291 7.81 -4.08 24.07
CA ILE A 291 8.61 -5.10 23.38
C ILE A 291 9.21 -4.46 22.12
N TRP A 292 10.54 -4.54 22.00
CA TRP A 292 11.29 -4.06 20.83
C TRP A 292 12.07 -5.22 20.18
N ALA A 293 11.62 -5.79 19.07
CA ALA A 293 10.32 -5.57 18.45
C ALA A 293 9.61 -6.90 18.19
N ALA A 294 8.30 -6.87 17.97
CA ALA A 294 7.52 -8.09 17.81
C ALA A 294 7.92 -8.88 16.55
N ASP A 295 8.37 -8.20 15.50
CA ASP A 295 8.83 -8.76 14.23
C ASP A 295 10.21 -9.44 14.31
N THR A 296 10.95 -9.26 15.40
CA THR A 296 12.28 -9.86 15.59
C THR A 296 12.23 -11.22 16.31
N ASP A 297 11.04 -11.67 16.71
CA ASP A 297 10.78 -13.04 17.21
C ASP A 297 10.83 -14.08 16.08
N ASP A 298 10.83 -15.37 16.42
CA ASP A 298 10.75 -16.45 15.44
C ASP A 298 9.31 -16.78 15.02
N ASP A 299 9.18 -17.59 13.97
CA ASP A 299 7.91 -18.05 13.42
C ASP A 299 7.08 -18.92 14.38
N LYS A 300 7.57 -19.17 15.59
CA LYS A 300 6.87 -19.90 16.66
C LYS A 300 6.58 -19.02 17.86
N PHE A 301 6.85 -17.72 17.77
CA PHE A 301 6.71 -16.76 18.87
C PHE A 301 7.44 -17.22 20.12
N THR A 302 8.66 -17.73 19.97
CA THR A 302 9.43 -18.33 21.06
C THR A 302 9.80 -17.29 22.12
N ALA A 303 10.23 -16.08 21.72
CA ALA A 303 10.54 -15.00 22.65
C ALA A 303 9.27 -14.53 23.37
N MET A 304 8.18 -14.28 22.63
CA MET A 304 6.90 -13.88 23.21
C MET A 304 6.34 -14.95 24.16
N SER A 305 6.45 -16.23 23.80
CA SER A 305 6.02 -17.34 24.66
C SER A 305 6.87 -17.44 25.93
N GLY A 306 8.18 -17.20 25.79
CA GLY A 306 9.10 -17.09 26.92
C GLY A 306 8.75 -15.94 27.85
N PHE A 307 8.50 -14.76 27.27
CA PHE A 307 8.09 -13.54 27.96
C PHE A 307 6.76 -13.71 28.70
N LEU A 308 5.72 -14.23 28.03
CA LEU A 308 4.39 -14.42 28.66
C LEU A 308 4.33 -15.63 29.60
N GLY A 309 5.35 -16.49 29.62
CA GLY A 309 5.36 -17.74 30.37
C GLY A 309 4.33 -18.77 29.88
N LYS A 310 3.74 -18.57 28.70
CA LYS A 310 2.72 -19.44 28.08
C LYS A 310 2.95 -19.52 26.59
N GLN A 311 2.57 -20.65 25.99
CA GLN A 311 2.68 -20.83 24.54
C GLN A 311 1.75 -19.87 23.81
N VAL A 312 2.30 -19.14 22.84
CA VAL A 312 1.57 -18.28 21.91
C VAL A 312 1.42 -19.03 20.59
N SER A 313 0.20 -19.10 20.08
CA SER A 313 -0.11 -19.73 18.80
C SER A 313 -0.45 -18.69 17.75
N HIS A 314 -0.12 -18.99 16.49
CA HIS A 314 -0.64 -18.24 15.35
C HIS A 314 -2.15 -18.21 15.38
N ILE A 315 -2.71 -17.03 15.12
CA ILE A 315 -4.10 -16.87 14.73
C ILE A 315 -4.07 -16.79 13.21
N ASP A 316 -4.79 -17.69 12.53
CA ASP A 316 -4.93 -17.61 11.07
C ASP A 316 -5.82 -16.41 10.72
N THR A 317 -5.18 -15.33 10.29
CA THR A 317 -5.82 -14.05 9.93
C THR A 317 -6.12 -13.96 8.43
N THR A 318 -5.66 -14.93 7.63
CA THR A 318 -5.77 -14.92 6.16
C THR A 318 -7.22 -14.89 5.64
N PRO A 319 -8.19 -15.65 6.23
CA PRO A 319 -9.57 -15.65 5.74
C PRO A 319 -10.29 -14.30 5.90
N ILE A 320 -10.00 -13.56 6.97
CA ILE A 320 -10.71 -12.33 7.33
C ILE A 320 -10.04 -11.09 6.70
N ALA A 321 -8.70 -11.09 6.55
CA ALA A 321 -7.97 -10.05 5.84
C ALA A 321 -8.37 -9.95 4.36
N LEU A 322 -8.76 -11.07 3.74
CA LEU A 322 -9.25 -11.13 2.35
C LEU A 322 -10.70 -10.60 2.18
N GLU A 323 -11.54 -10.69 3.23
CA GLU A 323 -12.91 -10.15 3.24
C GLU A 323 -12.97 -8.65 3.60
N GLN A 324 -12.06 -8.16 4.44
CA GLN A 324 -12.20 -6.85 5.10
C GLN A 324 -11.43 -5.70 4.45
N ASN A 325 -10.73 -5.95 3.34
CA ASN A 325 -10.01 -4.91 2.60
C ASN A 325 -10.93 -3.80 2.03
N SER A 326 -12.26 -3.96 2.10
CA SER A 326 -13.25 -2.93 1.73
C SER A 326 -13.98 -2.25 2.90
N VAL A 327 -13.74 -2.59 4.19
CA VAL A 327 -14.77 -2.38 5.25
C VAL A 327 -14.37 -1.52 6.49
N ASN A 328 -13.10 -1.27 6.83
CA ASN A 328 -12.75 -0.68 8.15
C ASN A 328 -13.17 0.79 8.36
N ILE A 329 -12.95 1.72 7.41
CA ILE A 329 -13.28 3.15 7.62
C ILE A 329 -14.78 3.34 7.91
N ALA A 330 -15.63 2.53 7.26
CA ALA A 330 -17.06 2.48 7.51
C ALA A 330 -17.38 1.97 8.91
N GLN A 331 -16.66 0.99 9.46
CA GLN A 331 -16.91 0.45 10.80
C GLN A 331 -16.54 1.43 11.92
N THR A 332 -15.41 2.14 11.80
CA THR A 332 -15.02 3.17 12.78
C THR A 332 -15.96 4.38 12.72
N HIS A 333 -16.42 4.79 11.53
CA HIS A 333 -17.46 5.80 11.41
C HIS A 333 -18.82 5.29 11.91
N ASN A 334 -19.20 4.04 11.65
CA ASN A 334 -20.45 3.43 12.11
C ASN A 334 -20.60 3.45 13.65
N ALA A 335 -19.49 3.33 14.39
CA ALA A 335 -19.50 3.48 15.84
C ALA A 335 -19.71 4.94 16.29
N LEU A 336 -19.07 5.92 15.63
CA LEU A 336 -19.27 7.37 15.87
C LEU A 336 -20.66 7.87 15.45
N ALA A 337 -21.23 7.18 14.48
CA ALA A 337 -22.55 7.32 13.87
C ALA A 337 -23.68 6.77 14.75
N GLY A 338 -23.36 6.15 15.90
CA GLY A 338 -24.39 5.68 16.83
C GLY A 338 -25.15 4.45 16.35
N LYS A 339 -24.53 3.60 15.52
CA LYS A 339 -25.07 2.27 15.14
C LYS A 339 -25.45 1.42 16.35
N ASP A 340 -24.72 1.57 17.44
CA ASP A 340 -24.94 0.86 18.70
C ASP A 340 -25.93 1.58 19.63
N CYS A 341 -26.52 2.69 19.18
CA CYS A 341 -27.55 3.41 19.91
C CYS A 341 -28.94 2.85 19.58
N ALA A 342 -29.69 2.52 20.63
CA ALA A 342 -31.04 2.00 20.50
C ALA A 342 -31.94 2.44 21.67
N LEU A 343 -33.25 2.32 21.45
CA LEU A 343 -34.22 2.39 22.55
C LEU A 343 -33.90 1.26 23.51
N TYR A 344 -33.69 1.58 24.79
CA TYR A 344 -33.37 0.54 25.76
C TYR A 344 -34.64 -0.22 26.17
N GLU A 345 -34.97 -1.29 25.42
CA GLU A 345 -36.25 -2.01 25.51
C GLU A 345 -36.55 -2.64 26.88
N LYS A 346 -35.52 -2.96 27.66
CA LYS A 346 -35.66 -3.49 29.03
C LYS A 346 -36.00 -2.43 30.08
N SER A 347 -36.08 -1.15 29.72
CA SER A 347 -36.45 -0.09 30.65
C SER A 347 -37.96 0.13 30.73
N GLU A 348 -38.45 0.25 31.97
CA GLU A 348 -39.76 0.81 32.27
C GLU A 348 -39.82 2.29 31.86
N CYS A 349 -41.02 2.79 31.57
CA CYS A 349 -41.25 4.20 31.30
C CYS A 349 -40.73 5.06 32.46
N ARG A 350 -39.84 6.01 32.17
CA ARG A 350 -39.29 6.95 33.16
C ARG A 350 -40.13 8.22 33.16
N SER A 351 -40.28 8.82 34.34
CA SER A 351 -41.02 10.08 34.47
C SER A 351 -40.29 11.21 33.74
N GLN A 352 -41.03 12.24 33.32
CA GLN A 352 -40.44 13.41 32.66
C GLN A 352 -39.37 14.08 33.53
N SER A 353 -39.63 14.18 34.85
CA SER A 353 -38.68 14.74 35.82
C SER A 353 -37.40 13.93 35.97
N ASP A 354 -37.45 12.60 35.85
CA ASP A 354 -36.24 11.77 35.96
C ASP A 354 -35.35 11.90 34.72
N LEU A 355 -35.99 12.05 33.55
CA LEU A 355 -35.31 12.27 32.28
C LEU A 355 -34.67 13.66 32.27
N ASP A 356 -35.42 14.72 32.57
CA ASP A 356 -34.95 16.11 32.49
C ASP A 356 -33.87 16.46 33.52
N ASN A 357 -33.91 15.84 34.72
CA ASN A 357 -32.89 16.03 35.75
C ASN A 357 -31.71 15.05 35.64
N ASN A 358 -31.62 14.30 34.54
CA ASN A 358 -30.53 13.36 34.28
C ASN A 358 -30.33 12.33 35.40
N HIS A 359 -31.41 11.84 36.00
CA HIS A 359 -31.40 10.77 37.02
C HIS A 359 -31.42 9.37 36.42
N VAL A 360 -31.65 9.28 35.10
CA VAL A 360 -31.64 8.02 34.34
C VAL A 360 -30.22 7.72 33.86
N ARG A 361 -29.80 6.46 33.96
CA ARG A 361 -28.52 5.96 33.46
C ARG A 361 -28.73 4.78 32.52
N CYS A 362 -27.93 4.75 31.46
CA CYS A 362 -27.80 3.61 30.56
C CYS A 362 -27.04 2.47 31.26
N PRO A 363 -27.08 1.24 30.72
CA PRO A 363 -26.42 0.08 31.33
C PRO A 363 -24.91 0.24 31.59
N ASP A 364 -24.26 1.11 30.83
CA ASP A 364 -22.84 1.46 30.96
C ASP A 364 -22.58 2.61 31.94
N GLY A 365 -23.61 3.08 32.66
CA GLY A 365 -23.50 4.14 33.65
C GLY A 365 -23.47 5.56 33.06
N LYS A 366 -23.67 5.75 31.75
CA LYS A 366 -23.73 7.07 31.11
C LYS A 366 -25.17 7.61 31.03
N ALA A 367 -25.31 8.90 30.74
CA ALA A 367 -26.61 9.52 30.52
C ALA A 367 -27.21 9.09 29.16
N PRO A 368 -28.54 8.93 29.05
CA PRO A 368 -29.17 8.67 27.76
C PRO A 368 -29.01 9.87 26.82
N ILE A 369 -28.89 9.60 25.52
CA ILE A 369 -28.75 10.65 24.49
C ILE A 369 -30.10 11.27 24.11
N GLY A 370 -31.20 10.61 24.45
CA GLY A 370 -32.57 11.07 24.22
C GLY A 370 -33.58 10.07 24.77
N TRP A 371 -34.86 10.28 24.46
CA TRP A 371 -35.94 9.40 24.88
C TRP A 371 -37.13 9.47 23.92
N ASP A 372 -38.01 8.47 23.99
CA ASP A 372 -39.23 8.35 23.17
C ASP A 372 -40.46 8.14 24.07
N LYS A 373 -41.53 8.91 23.85
CA LYS A 373 -42.79 8.79 24.61
C LYS A 373 -43.60 7.55 24.23
N ALA A 374 -43.33 6.93 23.09
CA ALA A 374 -44.14 5.83 22.58
C ALA A 374 -44.40 4.74 23.65
N GLY A 375 -45.66 4.53 23.99
CA GLY A 375 -46.08 3.55 24.99
C GLY A 375 -46.03 4.02 26.46
N CYS A 376 -45.71 5.29 26.73
CA CYS A 376 -45.63 5.85 28.08
C CYS A 376 -46.71 6.93 28.31
N LYS A 377 -47.39 6.88 29.47
CA LYS A 377 -48.39 7.90 29.86
C LYS A 377 -47.74 9.25 30.16
N ASN A 378 -46.71 9.25 31.00
CA ASN A 378 -45.91 10.42 31.39
C ASN A 378 -44.41 10.10 31.22
N GLY A 379 -43.66 11.01 30.57
CA GLY A 379 -42.24 10.81 30.24
C GLY A 379 -42.03 9.85 29.07
N GLY A 380 -41.01 8.99 29.14
CA GLY A 380 -40.62 8.14 28.02
C GLY A 380 -39.55 7.08 28.33
N LYS A 381 -39.18 6.33 27.30
CA LYS A 381 -38.11 5.32 27.35
C LYS A 381 -36.79 5.92 26.88
N PRO A 382 -35.68 5.74 27.61
CA PRO A 382 -34.36 6.26 27.23
C PRO A 382 -33.80 5.58 25.97
N ILE A 383 -33.07 6.37 25.19
CA ILE A 383 -32.23 5.92 24.07
C ILE A 383 -30.78 5.91 24.57
N CYS A 384 -30.15 4.74 24.51
CA CYS A 384 -28.83 4.46 25.06
C CYS A 384 -27.90 3.92 23.98
N CYS A 385 -26.61 4.15 24.15
CA CYS A 385 -25.54 3.64 23.28
C CYS A 385 -24.64 2.68 24.08
N SER A 386 -23.91 1.81 23.40
CA SER A 386 -22.83 1.01 24.00
C SER A 386 -21.48 1.40 23.40
N GLY A 387 -20.44 1.48 24.25
CA GLY A 387 -19.07 1.76 23.84
C GLY A 387 -18.52 3.12 24.30
N ASP A 388 -17.32 3.46 23.84
CA ASP A 388 -16.61 4.69 24.20
C ASP A 388 -17.08 5.92 23.40
N TYR A 389 -17.84 5.72 22.33
CA TYR A 389 -18.26 6.77 21.38
C TYR A 389 -19.75 7.11 21.52
N TYR A 390 -20.07 8.39 21.73
CA TYR A 390 -21.43 8.89 21.96
C TYR A 390 -21.77 10.03 20.99
N PRO A 391 -22.81 9.88 20.15
CA PRO A 391 -23.28 10.94 19.27
C PRO A 391 -23.68 12.19 20.07
N GLN A 392 -23.40 13.37 19.52
CA GLN A 392 -23.70 14.65 20.15
C GLN A 392 -24.84 15.38 19.42
N ASN A 393 -25.38 16.42 20.07
CA ASN A 393 -26.38 17.32 19.47
C ASN A 393 -27.63 16.62 18.91
N CYS A 394 -28.13 15.63 19.65
CA CYS A 394 -29.30 14.86 19.24
C CYS A 394 -30.62 15.60 19.41
N GLN A 395 -31.52 15.47 18.43
CA GLN A 395 -32.86 16.08 18.44
C GLN A 395 -33.88 15.30 17.62
N TRP A 396 -35.16 15.38 18.03
CA TRP A 396 -36.27 14.85 17.24
C TRP A 396 -36.72 15.84 16.16
N ARG A 397 -36.83 15.35 14.93
CA ARG A 397 -37.27 16.08 13.74
C ARG A 397 -38.61 15.58 13.19
N GLY A 398 -39.34 16.48 12.54
CA GLY A 398 -40.63 16.24 11.91
C GLY A 398 -41.81 16.72 12.77
N SER A 399 -42.54 17.72 12.29
CA SER A 399 -43.61 18.43 13.01
C SER A 399 -44.98 18.36 12.31
N GLY A 400 -46.03 18.85 12.98
CA GLY A 400 -47.41 18.84 12.49
C GLY A 400 -48.23 17.60 12.90
N GLY A 401 -49.48 17.55 12.42
CA GLY A 401 -50.31 16.33 12.52
C GLY A 401 -49.77 15.23 11.60
N ASP A 402 -49.45 15.59 10.36
CA ASP A 402 -48.90 14.72 9.33
C ASP A 402 -47.37 14.88 9.27
N CYS A 403 -46.63 14.07 10.04
CA CYS A 403 -45.19 14.25 10.25
C CYS A 403 -44.32 13.69 9.13
N ASN A 404 -43.35 14.48 8.65
CA ASN A 404 -42.24 14.02 7.82
C ASN A 404 -40.90 14.32 8.52
N GLY A 405 -40.49 13.46 9.44
CA GLY A 405 -39.21 13.60 10.15
C GLY A 405 -38.03 13.20 9.28
N GLN A 406 -37.13 14.15 9.03
CA GLN A 406 -35.92 13.96 8.22
C GLN A 406 -34.71 14.57 8.92
N CYS A 407 -33.60 13.83 8.97
CA CYS A 407 -32.33 14.36 9.50
C CYS A 407 -31.67 15.33 8.50
N HIS A 408 -30.96 16.33 9.00
CA HIS A 408 -30.27 17.30 8.15
C HIS A 408 -28.93 16.76 7.64
N VAL A 409 -28.31 17.47 6.70
CA VAL A 409 -26.95 17.17 6.23
C VAL A 409 -25.97 17.18 7.41
N GLY A 410 -25.14 16.13 7.51
CA GLY A 410 -24.23 15.90 8.64
C GLY A 410 -24.88 15.32 9.89
N GLU A 411 -26.16 14.95 9.80
CA GLU A 411 -26.84 14.21 10.85
C GLU A 411 -27.22 12.81 10.40
N GLN A 412 -27.45 11.98 11.41
CA GLN A 412 -27.83 10.60 11.25
C GLN A 412 -29.03 10.22 12.09
N LYS A 413 -29.87 9.37 11.53
CA LYS A 413 -31.05 8.84 12.20
C LYS A 413 -30.67 7.69 13.13
N ILE A 414 -30.86 7.91 14.43
CA ILE A 414 -30.67 6.90 15.47
C ILE A 414 -31.94 6.08 15.71
N HIS A 415 -33.10 6.75 15.70
CA HIS A 415 -34.38 6.12 16.03
C HIS A 415 -35.54 6.77 15.27
N GLY A 416 -36.65 6.04 15.13
CA GLY A 416 -37.88 6.53 14.50
C GLY A 416 -39.09 6.31 15.40
N SER A 417 -40.01 7.27 15.45
CA SER A 417 -41.21 7.16 16.31
C SER A 417 -42.36 7.99 15.75
N SER A 418 -43.60 7.54 15.92
CA SER A 418 -44.79 8.37 15.66
C SER A 418 -45.03 9.40 16.77
N TRP A 419 -44.40 9.30 17.93
CA TRP A 419 -44.61 10.20 19.08
C TRP A 419 -43.43 11.16 19.28
N GLY A 420 -42.21 10.65 19.14
CA GLY A 420 -40.99 11.38 19.46
C GLY A 420 -40.83 11.59 20.97
N GLY A 421 -39.97 12.54 21.36
CA GLY A 421 -39.58 12.77 22.75
C GLY A 421 -38.39 13.69 22.87
N GLY A 422 -37.42 13.29 23.70
CA GLY A 422 -36.08 13.87 23.79
C GLY A 422 -36.01 15.21 24.51
N PHE A 423 -34.77 15.61 24.84
CA PHE A 423 -34.47 16.89 25.49
C PHE A 423 -34.64 18.09 24.55
N LYS A 424 -34.52 17.85 23.24
CA LYS A 424 -34.75 18.81 22.15
C LYS A 424 -35.61 18.16 21.07
N SER A 425 -36.64 18.88 20.62
CA SER A 425 -37.57 18.40 19.60
C SER A 425 -38.22 19.56 18.86
N GLU A 426 -38.38 19.42 17.54
CA GLU A 426 -39.12 20.36 16.69
C GLU A 426 -40.65 20.27 16.84
N SER A 427 -41.16 19.20 17.46
CA SER A 427 -42.58 18.83 17.37
C SER A 427 -43.18 18.28 18.64
N SER A 428 -42.46 18.40 19.76
CA SER A 428 -42.84 17.91 21.08
C SER A 428 -43.24 16.42 21.07
N THR A 429 -44.00 15.96 22.07
CA THR A 429 -44.37 14.54 22.23
C THR A 429 -45.72 14.15 21.63
N HIS A 430 -46.25 14.94 20.70
CA HIS A 430 -47.53 14.67 20.03
C HIS A 430 -47.40 13.53 19.02
N LYS A 431 -48.44 12.68 18.93
CA LYS A 431 -48.50 11.57 17.97
C LYS A 431 -48.84 12.07 16.56
N CYS A 432 -48.10 11.59 15.56
CA CYS A 432 -48.37 11.81 14.15
C CYS A 432 -49.62 11.04 13.68
N SER A 433 -50.50 11.68 12.91
CA SER A 433 -51.67 11.09 12.23
C SER A 433 -51.26 10.25 11.02
N ARG A 434 -50.27 10.71 10.25
CA ARG A 434 -49.61 9.99 9.15
C ARG A 434 -48.11 10.30 9.19
N GLY A 435 -47.30 9.37 8.69
CA GLY A 435 -45.85 9.49 8.71
C GLY A 435 -45.22 9.28 10.11
N GLY A 436 -44.03 9.83 10.32
CA GLY A 436 -43.26 9.61 11.55
C GLY A 436 -42.17 10.65 11.78
N LYS A 437 -41.61 10.64 12.99
CA LYS A 437 -40.50 11.50 13.42
C LYS A 437 -39.18 10.73 13.37
N ALA A 438 -38.09 11.45 13.18
CA ALA A 438 -36.74 10.91 13.19
C ALA A 438 -35.93 11.52 14.34
N PHE A 439 -35.27 10.68 15.13
CA PHE A 439 -34.31 11.13 16.15
C PHE A 439 -32.93 11.20 15.51
N CYS A 440 -32.41 12.42 15.38
CA CYS A 440 -31.24 12.73 14.58
C CYS A 440 -30.10 13.24 15.48
N CYS A 441 -28.88 12.76 15.29
CA CYS A 441 -27.69 13.24 16.00
C CYS A 441 -26.62 13.73 15.01
N GLU A 442 -25.77 14.66 15.44
CA GLU A 442 -24.63 15.14 14.63
C GLU A 442 -23.58 14.03 14.52
N ALA A 443 -23.16 13.72 13.29
CA ALA A 443 -22.22 12.66 12.98
C ALA A 443 -20.76 13.16 13.08
N GLY A 444 -20.29 13.46 14.29
CA GLY A 444 -18.87 13.80 14.55
C GLY A 444 -18.31 14.92 13.66
N ASP A 445 -17.18 14.65 12.99
CA ASP A 445 -16.45 15.65 12.18
C ASP A 445 -16.91 15.73 10.71
N TRP A 446 -18.18 15.42 10.44
CA TRP A 446 -18.70 15.32 9.08
C TRP A 446 -18.53 16.60 8.24
N LYS A 447 -18.52 17.77 8.90
CA LYS A 447 -18.25 19.06 8.25
C LYS A 447 -16.88 19.09 7.56
N ASN A 448 -15.88 18.41 8.12
CA ASN A 448 -14.56 18.29 7.52
C ASN A 448 -14.52 17.21 6.44
N VAL A 449 -15.31 16.13 6.57
CA VAL A 449 -15.41 15.06 5.55
C VAL A 449 -16.01 15.57 4.24
N ILE A 450 -17.07 16.38 4.32
CA ILE A 450 -17.70 17.01 3.14
C ILE A 450 -17.03 18.35 2.77
N SER A 451 -15.94 18.72 3.43
CA SER A 451 -15.25 19.97 3.16
C SER A 451 -14.73 20.00 1.73
N GLY A 452 -15.13 21.05 1.00
CA GLY A 452 -14.86 21.18 -0.42
C GLY A 452 -15.84 20.46 -1.34
N CYS A 453 -16.81 19.70 -0.84
CA CYS A 453 -17.87 19.15 -1.70
C CYS A 453 -18.81 20.25 -2.21
N TYR A 454 -19.29 20.14 -3.46
CA TYR A 454 -20.19 21.14 -4.06
C TYR A 454 -21.10 20.53 -5.15
N TRP A 455 -22.22 21.18 -5.43
CA TRP A 455 -23.09 20.86 -6.57
C TRP A 455 -22.63 21.59 -7.84
N THR A 456 -22.58 20.89 -8.96
CA THR A 456 -22.36 21.49 -10.29
C THR A 456 -23.65 22.16 -10.82
N LYS A 457 -23.55 22.86 -11.96
CA LYS A 457 -24.74 23.23 -12.74
C LYS A 457 -25.27 22.01 -13.49
N CYS A 458 -26.53 22.08 -13.94
CA CYS A 458 -27.12 21.02 -14.75
C CYS A 458 -26.31 20.82 -16.05
N GLY A 459 -25.86 19.60 -16.31
CA GLY A 459 -25.04 19.21 -17.45
C GLY A 459 -23.52 19.30 -17.21
N ASP A 460 -23.07 19.90 -16.11
CA ASP A 460 -21.64 20.05 -15.79
C ASP A 460 -21.10 18.84 -15.02
N SER A 461 -19.86 18.45 -15.32
CA SER A 461 -19.10 17.41 -14.63
C SER A 461 -18.25 17.95 -13.46
N CYS A 462 -17.73 17.05 -12.63
CA CYS A 462 -16.84 17.41 -11.53
C CYS A 462 -15.49 17.96 -12.01
N ALA A 463 -14.94 18.94 -11.30
CA ALA A 463 -13.61 19.48 -11.60
C ALA A 463 -12.51 18.43 -11.39
N LEU A 464 -11.35 18.64 -12.03
CA LEU A 464 -10.19 17.76 -11.89
C LEU A 464 -9.80 17.54 -10.42
N GLY A 465 -9.48 16.29 -10.08
CA GLY A 465 -9.20 15.87 -8.70
C GLY A 465 -10.44 15.69 -7.83
N ARG A 466 -11.66 15.75 -8.40
CA ARG A 466 -12.94 15.51 -7.71
C ARG A 466 -13.70 14.35 -8.35
N LYS A 467 -14.44 13.59 -7.55
CA LYS A 467 -15.36 12.52 -8.01
C LYS A 467 -16.82 12.92 -7.76
N SER A 468 -17.71 12.51 -8.66
CA SER A 468 -19.16 12.65 -8.44
C SER A 468 -19.62 11.58 -7.46
N MET A 469 -20.31 12.01 -6.42
CA MET A 469 -20.87 11.14 -5.39
C MET A 469 -22.35 10.84 -5.65
N LEU A 470 -23.12 11.84 -6.10
CA LEU A 470 -24.56 11.76 -6.35
C LEU A 470 -24.93 12.61 -7.56
N SER A 471 -25.97 12.23 -8.28
CA SER A 471 -26.59 13.08 -9.31
C SER A 471 -27.98 13.53 -8.86
N SER A 472 -28.41 14.70 -9.32
CA SER A 472 -29.76 15.21 -9.10
C SER A 472 -30.36 15.78 -10.39
N HIS A 473 -31.64 15.53 -10.64
CA HIS A 473 -32.43 16.14 -11.72
C HIS A 473 -33.13 17.43 -11.29
N ASP A 474 -33.11 17.78 -10.00
CA ASP A 474 -33.86 18.93 -9.50
C ASP A 474 -33.35 20.25 -10.11
N GLY A 475 -34.29 20.99 -10.71
CA GLY A 475 -34.02 22.23 -11.42
C GLY A 475 -33.34 22.06 -12.78
N CYS A 476 -33.23 20.82 -13.30
CA CYS A 476 -32.57 20.52 -14.57
C CYS A 476 -33.57 20.30 -15.72
N THR A 477 -33.14 20.58 -16.95
CA THR A 477 -33.97 20.44 -18.16
C THR A 477 -33.66 19.13 -18.88
N ILE A 478 -34.53 18.71 -19.80
CA ILE A 478 -34.30 17.49 -20.62
C ILE A 478 -32.98 17.56 -21.40
N SER A 479 -32.54 18.76 -21.80
CA SER A 479 -31.28 18.97 -22.53
C SER A 479 -30.03 18.93 -21.64
N HIS A 480 -30.17 19.12 -20.33
CA HIS A 480 -29.11 19.06 -19.34
C HIS A 480 -29.61 18.29 -18.13
N PRO A 481 -29.66 16.95 -18.22
CA PRO A 481 -30.59 16.16 -17.42
C PRO A 481 -30.27 16.22 -15.92
N SER A 482 -29.01 16.37 -15.50
CA SER A 482 -28.65 16.33 -14.08
C SER A 482 -27.48 17.24 -13.69
N LYS A 483 -27.44 17.63 -12.41
CA LYS A 483 -26.29 18.22 -11.71
C LYS A 483 -25.60 17.16 -10.84
N GLN A 484 -24.30 17.34 -10.58
CA GLN A 484 -23.46 16.37 -9.87
C GLN A 484 -23.01 16.92 -8.52
N TYR A 485 -23.01 16.09 -7.47
CA TYR A 485 -22.44 16.40 -6.17
C TYR A 485 -20.99 15.93 -6.12
N CYS A 486 -20.07 16.88 -6.26
CA CYS A 486 -18.65 16.61 -6.46
C CYS A 486 -17.87 16.77 -5.17
N CYS A 487 -17.02 15.80 -4.84
CA CYS A 487 -16.17 15.80 -3.65
C CYS A 487 -14.70 15.48 -4.00
N PRO A 488 -13.71 15.84 -3.14
CA PRO A 488 -12.31 15.45 -3.33
C PRO A 488 -12.13 13.96 -3.62
N THR A 489 -11.24 13.56 -4.53
CA THR A 489 -11.04 12.13 -4.86
C THR A 489 -10.55 11.30 -3.67
N ASP A 490 -9.83 11.92 -2.75
CA ASP A 490 -9.36 11.37 -1.47
C ASP A 490 -10.40 11.47 -0.34
N THR A 491 -11.62 11.96 -0.63
CA THR A 491 -12.70 11.96 0.35
C THR A 491 -13.07 10.53 0.75
N LEU A 492 -13.40 10.37 2.03
CA LEU A 492 -13.80 9.10 2.64
C LEU A 492 -15.20 8.63 2.20
N LEU A 493 -15.92 9.43 1.39
CA LEU A 493 -17.26 9.10 0.89
C LEU A 493 -17.20 8.05 -0.23
N HIS A 494 -18.06 7.04 -0.16
CA HIS A 494 -18.29 6.02 -1.18
C HIS A 494 -19.76 5.53 -1.14
N ASP A 495 -20.23 4.86 -2.19
CA ASP A 495 -21.56 4.22 -2.27
C ASP A 495 -22.78 5.11 -1.95
N CYS A 496 -22.74 6.37 -2.41
CA CYS A 496 -23.86 7.29 -2.26
C CYS A 496 -25.00 7.00 -3.26
N GLN A 497 -26.23 7.00 -2.76
CA GLN A 497 -27.52 6.70 -3.42
C GLN A 497 -28.68 7.51 -2.80
N TRP A 498 -29.87 7.62 -3.39
CA TRP A 498 -31.00 8.38 -2.77
C TRP A 498 -32.00 7.48 -1.99
N ARG A 499 -32.46 7.88 -0.79
CA ARG A 499 -33.56 7.21 -0.03
C ARG A 499 -34.92 7.88 -0.22
N GLY A 500 -35.93 7.11 -0.62
CA GLY A 500 -37.37 7.48 -0.68
C GLY A 500 -38.22 6.65 -1.66
N SER A 501 -39.47 6.34 -1.30
CA SER A 501 -40.44 5.59 -2.13
C SER A 501 -41.10 6.46 -3.20
N LEU A 502 -41.58 5.85 -4.30
CA LEU A 502 -42.32 6.58 -5.33
C LEU A 502 -43.67 7.07 -4.81
N THR A 503 -44.02 8.32 -5.16
CA THR A 503 -45.28 9.08 -4.96
C THR A 503 -45.37 10.08 -3.80
N ASP A 504 -45.04 9.75 -2.54
CA ASP A 504 -45.30 10.64 -1.39
C ASP A 504 -44.17 10.78 -0.33
N CYS A 505 -43.11 9.97 -0.43
CA CYS A 505 -41.86 10.05 0.35
C CYS A 505 -41.98 10.31 1.88
N PRO A 506 -42.89 9.67 2.63
CA PRO A 506 -43.13 9.98 4.04
C PRO A 506 -42.01 9.53 4.99
N VAL A 507 -41.05 8.74 4.50
CA VAL A 507 -39.92 8.19 5.28
C VAL A 507 -38.64 8.19 4.42
N ALA A 508 -38.19 9.36 3.98
CA ALA A 508 -36.91 9.52 3.29
C ALA A 508 -35.78 9.76 4.30
N ASN A 509 -35.37 8.72 5.02
CA ASN A 509 -34.25 8.78 5.96
C ASN A 509 -33.19 7.73 5.63
N CYS A 510 -31.94 8.09 5.87
CA CYS A 510 -30.81 7.18 5.99
C CYS A 510 -31.06 6.10 7.06
N GLU A 511 -30.48 4.92 6.83
CA GLU A 511 -30.38 3.81 7.77
C GLU A 511 -29.46 4.15 8.95
N LYS A 512 -29.43 3.26 9.96
CA LYS A 512 -28.68 3.48 11.21
C LYS A 512 -27.15 3.47 11.05
N ASP A 513 -26.63 3.10 9.88
CA ASP A 513 -25.21 3.12 9.52
C ASP A 513 -24.91 4.16 8.41
N GLU A 514 -25.84 5.08 8.16
CA GLU A 514 -25.78 6.07 7.07
C GLU A 514 -25.86 7.51 7.59
N VAL A 515 -25.07 8.41 6.98
CA VAL A 515 -25.08 9.85 7.29
C VAL A 515 -25.60 10.64 6.08
N ASN A 516 -26.47 11.61 6.32
CA ASN A 516 -26.96 12.47 5.24
C ASN A 516 -25.86 13.39 4.70
N VAL A 517 -25.51 13.24 3.42
CA VAL A 517 -24.54 14.11 2.72
C VAL A 517 -25.19 15.20 1.88
N ALA A 518 -26.40 14.95 1.38
CA ALA A 518 -27.16 15.89 0.57
C ALA A 518 -28.66 15.60 0.66
N LEU A 519 -29.43 16.63 0.35
CA LEU A 519 -30.89 16.66 0.42
C LEU A 519 -31.41 17.23 -0.92
N ASP A 520 -32.23 16.48 -1.68
CA ASP A 520 -32.77 16.94 -2.98
C ASP A 520 -34.18 16.42 -3.36
N PRO A 521 -35.14 17.27 -3.80
CA PRO A 521 -36.56 16.91 -4.03
C PRO A 521 -36.82 15.76 -5.02
N GLN A 522 -35.89 15.60 -5.96
CA GLN A 522 -36.02 14.76 -7.16
C GLN A 522 -34.94 13.67 -7.18
N GLY A 523 -33.77 13.98 -6.62
CA GLY A 523 -32.63 13.08 -6.59
C GLY A 523 -32.27 12.64 -8.01
N ASP A 524 -31.87 11.38 -8.15
CA ASP A 524 -31.52 10.74 -9.42
C ASP A 524 -32.73 10.32 -10.28
N ARG A 525 -33.93 10.85 -9.99
CA ARG A 525 -35.18 10.50 -10.68
C ARG A 525 -35.82 11.71 -11.35
N LEU A 526 -36.60 11.45 -12.40
CA LEU A 526 -37.35 12.46 -13.17
C LEU A 526 -38.64 12.95 -12.48
N LEU A 527 -39.10 12.27 -11.42
CA LEU A 527 -40.36 12.59 -10.73
C LEU A 527 -40.09 13.11 -9.32
N THR A 528 -40.72 14.23 -8.94
CA THR A 528 -40.64 14.86 -7.62
C THR A 528 -41.41 14.09 -6.54
N CYS A 529 -40.84 14.04 -5.34
CA CYS A 529 -41.57 13.68 -4.12
C CYS A 529 -42.60 14.79 -3.76
N HIS A 530 -43.89 14.45 -3.70
CA HIS A 530 -44.96 15.42 -3.37
C HIS A 530 -45.62 15.09 -2.02
N TYR A 531 -45.09 15.63 -0.91
CA TYR A 531 -45.82 15.72 0.36
C TYR A 531 -46.52 17.09 0.45
N ALA A 532 -47.82 17.09 0.78
CA ALA A 532 -48.78 18.16 0.48
C ALA A 532 -48.40 19.59 0.93
N PHE A 533 -48.69 20.55 0.04
CA PHE A 533 -48.57 22.00 0.17
C PHE A 533 -49.24 22.59 1.44
N GLN A 534 -48.47 23.28 2.27
CA GLN A 534 -48.60 24.73 2.54
C GLN A 534 -47.57 25.18 3.60
N HIS A 535 -46.85 26.26 3.28
CA HIS A 535 -45.87 26.99 4.09
C HIS A 535 -44.40 26.50 4.08
N LEU A 536 -43.68 27.04 3.09
CA LEU A 536 -42.30 27.51 3.11
C LEU A 536 -41.16 26.49 3.39
N ARG A 537 -40.45 26.21 2.29
CA ARG A 537 -39.05 25.75 2.12
C ARG A 537 -38.77 24.25 2.27
N GLY A 538 -38.40 23.66 1.12
CA GLY A 538 -37.31 22.69 1.02
C GLY A 538 -37.70 21.22 1.10
N THR A 539 -38.11 20.66 -0.04
CA THR A 539 -38.20 19.23 -0.33
C THR A 539 -36.82 18.58 -0.45
N ALA A 540 -36.64 17.33 0.03
CA ALA A 540 -35.46 16.51 -0.27
C ALA A 540 -35.48 15.00 0.10
N LEU A 541 -35.08 14.15 -0.84
CA LEU A 541 -34.52 12.79 -0.72
C LEU A 541 -33.10 12.85 -0.12
N GLY A 542 -32.63 11.81 0.58
CA GLY A 542 -31.30 11.78 1.24
C GLY A 542 -30.27 10.88 0.54
N GLY A 543 -29.03 11.35 0.39
CA GLY A 543 -27.86 10.65 -0.18
C GLY A 543 -27.18 9.63 0.76
N LEU A 544 -26.75 8.45 0.26
CA LEU A 544 -26.58 7.17 1.02
C LEU A 544 -25.17 6.62 1.37
N LEU A 545 -25.16 5.49 2.12
CA LEU A 545 -24.08 4.50 2.36
C LEU A 545 -24.61 3.12 2.88
N GLN A 546 -24.78 2.05 2.08
CA GLN A 546 -25.18 0.73 2.66
C GLN A 546 -24.03 -0.29 2.65
N GLY A 547 -23.67 -0.82 3.82
CA GLY A 547 -22.83 -2.01 3.95
C GLY A 547 -23.59 -3.28 3.54
N GLN A 548 -22.97 -4.19 2.80
CA GLN A 548 -23.64 -5.40 2.33
C GLN A 548 -23.53 -6.56 3.32
N ARG A 549 -24.68 -7.19 3.61
CA ARG A 549 -24.82 -8.56 4.13
C ARG A 549 -25.11 -9.49 2.97
N SER A 550 -24.58 -10.71 3.03
CA SER A 550 -24.59 -11.75 1.99
C SER A 550 -25.95 -11.97 1.32
N SER A 551 -25.96 -12.05 -0.02
CA SER A 551 -27.05 -12.65 -0.80
C SER A 551 -26.66 -14.06 -1.22
N THR A 552 -27.22 -15.05 -0.54
CA THR A 552 -27.22 -16.46 -0.95
C THR A 552 -28.12 -16.65 -2.18
N THR A 553 -27.53 -16.74 -3.37
CA THR A 553 -28.14 -17.45 -4.51
C THR A 553 -27.03 -17.95 -5.44
N GLN A 554 -26.88 -19.28 -5.49
CA GLN A 554 -26.06 -19.97 -6.48
C GLN A 554 -26.65 -19.77 -7.89
N GLY A 555 -25.81 -19.40 -8.85
CA GLY A 555 -26.08 -19.52 -10.28
C GLY A 555 -24.95 -20.28 -10.95
N THR A 556 -25.25 -21.44 -11.53
CA THR A 556 -24.31 -22.27 -12.30
C THR A 556 -24.30 -21.84 -13.77
N CYS A 557 -23.10 -21.79 -14.38
CA CYS A 557 -22.89 -21.48 -15.79
C CYS A 557 -23.01 -22.74 -16.66
N GLU A 558 -24.18 -22.98 -17.27
CA GLU A 558 -24.32 -23.94 -18.38
C GLU A 558 -25.23 -23.37 -19.48
N LYS A 559 -24.70 -22.45 -20.31
CA LYS A 559 -25.11 -22.27 -21.71
C LYS A 559 -23.95 -21.75 -22.53
N THR A 560 -23.76 -22.30 -23.74
CA THR A 560 -22.67 -21.89 -24.64
C THR A 560 -23.12 -20.77 -25.60
N THR A 561 -22.15 -20.00 -26.09
CA THR A 561 -22.32 -18.77 -26.89
C THR A 561 -23.17 -18.96 -28.16
N CYS A 562 -23.23 -20.18 -28.70
CA CYS A 562 -24.06 -20.53 -29.87
C CYS A 562 -25.56 -20.57 -29.55
N GLU A 563 -25.95 -20.82 -28.29
CA GLU A 563 -27.36 -20.83 -27.86
C GLU A 563 -27.91 -19.42 -27.59
N ILE A 564 -27.02 -18.42 -27.51
CA ILE A 564 -27.35 -17.03 -27.16
C ILE A 564 -27.67 -16.21 -28.42
N ASN A 565 -27.00 -16.47 -29.54
CA ASN A 565 -27.30 -15.76 -30.78
C ASN A 565 -26.91 -16.56 -32.04
N PRO A 566 -27.88 -16.99 -32.88
CA PRO A 566 -27.61 -17.73 -34.10
C PRO A 566 -26.83 -16.96 -35.19
N LEU A 567 -26.65 -15.64 -35.06
CA LEU A 567 -25.94 -14.80 -36.05
C LEU A 567 -24.41 -14.96 -36.04
N TYR A 568 -23.82 -15.61 -35.03
CA TYR A 568 -22.37 -15.82 -34.96
C TYR A 568 -21.88 -17.04 -35.74
N CYS A 569 -22.74 -17.72 -36.49
CA CYS A 569 -22.38 -18.86 -37.32
C CYS A 569 -23.16 -18.86 -38.64
N THR A 570 -22.67 -18.11 -39.64
CA THR A 570 -22.95 -18.42 -41.05
C THR A 570 -21.66 -18.28 -41.84
N GLY A 571 -21.16 -19.39 -42.35
CA GLY A 571 -19.96 -19.43 -43.18
C GLY A 571 -20.26 -19.14 -44.65
N THR A 572 -19.28 -18.55 -45.32
CA THR A 572 -18.85 -18.89 -46.69
C THR A 572 -17.45 -18.32 -46.89
N THR A 573 -16.52 -19.19 -47.29
CA THR A 573 -15.16 -18.90 -47.77
C THR A 573 -15.17 -18.21 -49.14
N ASP A 574 -14.15 -17.41 -49.46
CA ASP A 574 -13.92 -16.85 -50.80
C ASP A 574 -12.64 -17.39 -51.50
N ASP A 575 -12.45 -16.94 -52.73
CA ASP A 575 -11.84 -17.58 -53.92
C ASP A 575 -10.36 -18.02 -53.85
N TYR A 576 -9.74 -18.03 -52.67
CA TYR A 576 -8.37 -18.53 -52.48
C TYR A 576 -8.24 -19.62 -51.41
N GLY A 577 -9.36 -20.12 -50.87
CA GLY A 577 -9.34 -21.28 -49.97
C GLY A 577 -8.64 -21.02 -48.63
N VAL A 578 -8.55 -19.76 -48.19
CA VAL A 578 -8.04 -19.38 -46.87
C VAL A 578 -9.21 -18.88 -46.02
N PRO A 579 -9.46 -19.47 -44.83
CA PRO A 579 -10.46 -18.93 -43.90
C PRO A 579 -10.03 -17.56 -43.38
N ASP A 580 -10.94 -16.58 -43.42
CA ASP A 580 -10.83 -15.35 -42.63
C ASP A 580 -10.81 -15.70 -41.14
N THR A 581 -9.60 -15.77 -40.59
CA THR A 581 -9.37 -16.01 -39.16
C THR A 581 -9.63 -14.74 -38.35
N PRO A 582 -10.34 -14.82 -37.21
CA PRO A 582 -10.19 -13.86 -36.11
C PRO A 582 -8.70 -13.76 -35.79
N VAL A 583 -8.16 -12.54 -35.75
CA VAL A 583 -6.76 -12.17 -35.40
C VAL A 583 -5.91 -13.42 -35.13
N SER A 584 -5.39 -14.01 -36.21
CA SER A 584 -4.69 -15.28 -36.07
C SER A 584 -3.51 -15.08 -35.12
N LYS A 585 -3.34 -16.06 -34.22
CA LYS A 585 -2.22 -16.28 -33.28
C LYS A 585 -0.81 -16.30 -33.91
N ARG A 586 -0.57 -15.66 -35.08
CA ARG A 586 0.58 -15.91 -35.95
C ARG A 586 1.47 -14.72 -36.33
N SER A 587 1.27 -13.51 -35.81
CA SER A 587 2.19 -12.40 -36.12
C SER A 587 2.70 -11.58 -34.93
N LEU A 588 2.02 -11.61 -33.78
CA LEU A 588 2.40 -10.84 -32.58
C LEU A 588 3.08 -11.69 -31.50
N SER A 589 3.32 -12.95 -31.82
CA SER A 589 3.92 -13.98 -30.96
C SER A 589 5.29 -14.47 -31.45
N VAL A 590 5.79 -13.96 -32.58
CA VAL A 590 6.91 -14.60 -33.28
C VAL A 590 8.27 -14.27 -32.66
N ILE A 591 8.40 -13.18 -31.90
CA ILE A 591 9.68 -12.86 -31.24
C ILE A 591 9.87 -13.72 -29.97
N GLU A 592 8.78 -14.01 -29.23
CA GLU A 592 8.89 -14.60 -27.87
C GLU A 592 7.96 -15.79 -27.55
N LYS A 593 6.96 -16.19 -28.37
CA LYS A 593 6.24 -17.47 -28.13
C LYS A 593 7.14 -18.66 -28.47
N ARG A 594 7.79 -19.21 -27.44
CA ARG A 594 8.65 -20.40 -27.53
C ARG A 594 7.91 -21.64 -27.02
N GLY A 595 7.68 -22.58 -27.94
CA GLY A 595 7.52 -23.99 -27.55
C GLY A 595 8.86 -24.58 -27.07
N PRO A 596 8.89 -25.81 -26.53
CA PRO A 596 10.09 -26.39 -25.95
C PRO A 596 11.25 -26.46 -26.95
N GLY A 597 12.39 -25.86 -26.60
CA GLY A 597 13.70 -26.09 -27.24
C GLY A 597 13.87 -25.55 -28.66
N ARG A 598 13.55 -24.28 -28.93
CA ARG A 598 13.90 -23.65 -30.22
C ARG A 598 15.22 -22.87 -30.14
N PRO A 599 16.16 -23.11 -31.05
CA PRO A 599 17.39 -22.34 -31.12
C PRO A 599 17.14 -20.92 -31.64
N PHE A 600 17.67 -19.92 -30.94
CA PHE A 600 17.67 -18.54 -31.39
C PHE A 600 18.95 -18.29 -32.17
N LYS A 601 18.80 -18.21 -33.49
CA LYS A 601 19.90 -18.00 -34.41
C LYS A 601 20.05 -16.52 -34.69
N TRP A 602 21.24 -16.02 -34.45
CA TRP A 602 21.61 -14.66 -34.83
C TRP A 602 23.00 -14.69 -35.42
N THR A 603 23.29 -13.71 -36.27
CA THR A 603 24.56 -13.63 -36.95
C THR A 603 25.29 -12.42 -36.41
N THR A 604 26.57 -12.57 -36.06
CA THR A 604 27.41 -11.39 -35.80
C THR A 604 27.46 -10.52 -37.07
N LEU A 605 27.87 -9.25 -36.94
CA LEU A 605 28.01 -8.36 -38.09
C LEU A 605 29.06 -8.88 -39.12
N GLU A 606 29.95 -9.79 -38.71
CA GLU A 606 30.92 -10.49 -39.58
C GLU A 606 30.35 -11.72 -40.28
N GLY A 607 29.10 -12.08 -40.04
CA GLY A 607 28.48 -13.26 -40.65
C GLY A 607 28.67 -14.57 -39.85
N ASN A 608 29.21 -14.53 -38.63
CA ASN A 608 29.34 -15.72 -37.79
C ASN A 608 27.96 -16.11 -37.21
N PRO A 609 27.43 -17.31 -37.52
CA PRO A 609 26.17 -17.77 -36.96
C PRO A 609 26.35 -18.21 -35.50
N MET A 610 25.46 -17.74 -34.63
CA MET A 610 25.41 -18.07 -33.20
C MET A 610 24.04 -18.68 -32.87
N GLU A 611 23.98 -19.68 -32.01
CA GLU A 611 22.77 -20.49 -31.78
C GLU A 611 22.50 -20.72 -30.29
N THR A 612 21.85 -19.76 -29.64
CA THR A 612 21.53 -19.89 -28.22
C THR A 612 20.22 -20.66 -27.99
N TRP A 613 20.21 -21.53 -27.00
CA TRP A 613 19.04 -22.33 -26.62
C TRP A 613 18.36 -21.70 -25.40
N SER A 614 17.18 -21.13 -25.57
CA SER A 614 16.34 -20.77 -24.43
C SER A 614 15.57 -21.96 -23.92
N ARG A 615 15.29 -21.98 -22.63
CA ARG A 615 14.25 -22.85 -22.08
C ARG A 615 12.86 -22.27 -22.35
N ALA A 616 11.86 -23.15 -22.28
CA ALA A 616 10.46 -22.73 -22.38
C ALA A 616 10.08 -21.88 -21.16
N TYR A 617 9.13 -20.98 -21.36
CA TYR A 617 8.46 -20.31 -20.24
C TYR A 617 7.76 -21.36 -19.38
N PRO A 618 7.72 -21.19 -18.05
CA PRO A 618 6.81 -21.99 -17.25
C PRO A 618 5.40 -21.74 -17.80
N THR A 619 4.58 -22.79 -17.85
CA THR A 619 3.17 -22.58 -18.21
C THR A 619 2.54 -21.64 -17.19
N ARG A 620 1.49 -20.92 -17.57
CA ARG A 620 0.72 -20.10 -16.62
C ARG A 620 0.38 -20.86 -15.33
N GLN A 621 -0.06 -22.11 -15.47
CA GLN A 621 -0.38 -22.97 -14.33
C GLN A 621 0.86 -23.35 -13.50
N GLN A 622 2.01 -23.59 -14.13
CA GLN A 622 3.27 -23.86 -13.43
C GLN A 622 3.77 -22.63 -12.67
N TYR A 623 3.72 -21.45 -13.30
CA TYR A 623 4.11 -20.19 -12.67
C TYR A 623 3.19 -19.87 -11.47
N MET A 624 1.88 -20.00 -11.63
CA MET A 624 0.92 -19.79 -10.52
C MET A 624 1.11 -20.77 -9.36
N ARG A 625 1.43 -22.04 -9.64
CA ARG A 625 1.77 -23.01 -8.59
C ARG A 625 3.02 -22.58 -7.82
N LEU A 626 4.03 -22.02 -8.50
CA LEU A 626 5.25 -21.54 -7.85
C LEU A 626 4.99 -20.29 -6.99
N LEU A 627 4.05 -19.42 -7.40
CA LEU A 627 3.61 -18.29 -6.59
C LEU A 627 3.03 -18.73 -5.23
N LEU A 628 2.16 -19.73 -5.23
CA LEU A 628 1.53 -20.29 -4.03
C LEU A 628 2.52 -20.88 -3.01
N PHE A 629 3.70 -21.33 -3.46
CA PHE A 629 4.67 -22.01 -2.60
C PHE A 629 5.89 -21.17 -2.23
N ARG A 630 6.20 -20.06 -2.93
CA ARG A 630 7.44 -19.28 -2.70
C ARG A 630 7.37 -17.77 -2.98
N LEU A 631 6.31 -17.23 -3.59
CA LEU A 631 6.26 -15.84 -4.04
C LEU A 631 4.90 -15.22 -3.69
N ALA A 632 4.57 -15.22 -2.40
CA ALA A 632 3.32 -14.66 -1.87
C ALA A 632 3.36 -13.13 -1.91
N GLY A 633 2.76 -12.52 -2.94
CA GLY A 633 2.57 -11.07 -3.02
C GLY A 633 2.25 -10.52 -4.42
N LEU A 634 2.38 -11.34 -5.47
CA LEU A 634 2.74 -10.84 -6.80
C LEU A 634 1.69 -11.12 -7.89
N SER A 635 0.41 -11.29 -7.59
CA SER A 635 -0.61 -11.60 -8.63
C SER A 635 -1.57 -10.44 -8.90
N ASP A 636 -2.04 -9.75 -7.88
CA ASP A 636 -3.14 -8.76 -8.05
C ASP A 636 -2.66 -7.42 -8.65
N GLN A 637 -1.38 -7.06 -8.55
CA GLN A 637 -0.87 -5.76 -9.03
C GLN A 637 -0.63 -5.69 -10.56
N TYR A 638 -0.32 -6.81 -11.22
CA TYR A 638 0.19 -6.78 -12.61
C TYR A 638 -0.89 -6.80 -13.69
N TYR A 639 -2.11 -7.23 -13.35
CA TYR A 639 -3.27 -7.11 -14.22
C TYR A 639 -4.09 -5.87 -13.94
N GLU A 640 -4.00 -5.30 -12.73
CA GLU A 640 -4.49 -3.96 -12.43
C GLU A 640 -3.49 -2.89 -12.85
N MET A 641 -3.13 -2.81 -14.13
CA MET A 641 -2.51 -1.56 -14.62
C MET A 641 -3.52 -0.43 -14.44
N ARG A 642 -3.43 0.27 -13.29
CA ARG A 642 -4.31 1.35 -12.88
C ARG A 642 -4.06 2.58 -13.74
N GLN A 643 -4.48 2.55 -15.00
CA GLN A 643 -4.86 3.77 -15.66
C GLN A 643 -6.26 4.14 -15.16
N ARG A 644 -6.31 5.23 -14.39
CA ARG A 644 -7.57 5.83 -13.87
C ARG A 644 -8.43 6.46 -14.97
N GLU A 645 -8.07 6.28 -16.23
CA GLU A 645 -8.77 6.82 -17.38
C GLU A 645 -9.24 5.70 -18.33
N CYS A 646 -10.57 5.62 -18.45
CA CYS A 646 -11.35 4.98 -19.52
C CYS A 646 -11.57 3.45 -19.48
N ASP A 647 -12.74 3.07 -18.96
CA ASP A 647 -13.80 2.21 -19.52
C ASP A 647 -13.57 1.48 -20.88
N ARG A 648 -12.42 0.81 -21.07
CA ARG A 648 -12.04 0.12 -22.32
C ARG A 648 -12.09 -1.39 -22.15
N ARG A 649 -12.81 -2.05 -23.06
CA ARG A 649 -13.17 -3.48 -22.97
C ARG A 649 -11.99 -4.44 -23.04
N ARG A 650 -10.78 -4.00 -23.46
CA ARG A 650 -9.59 -4.86 -23.64
C ARG A 650 -8.56 -4.78 -22.51
N LEU A 651 -8.49 -3.66 -21.78
CA LEU A 651 -7.59 -3.46 -20.64
C LEU A 651 -8.41 -3.51 -19.34
N GLN A 652 -8.97 -4.69 -19.06
CA GLN A 652 -9.67 -4.93 -17.79
C GLN A 652 -8.69 -5.56 -16.81
N GLY A 653 -8.54 -4.91 -15.66
CA GLY A 653 -7.90 -5.52 -14.50
C GLY A 653 -8.82 -6.61 -13.96
N PHE A 654 -8.32 -7.83 -13.95
CA PHE A 654 -8.98 -8.96 -13.31
C PHE A 654 -8.21 -9.29 -12.04
N ARG A 655 -8.93 -9.50 -10.94
CA ARG A 655 -8.36 -10.13 -9.75
C ARG A 655 -7.91 -11.53 -10.14
N ILE A 656 -6.66 -11.89 -9.83
CA ILE A 656 -6.18 -13.22 -10.20
C ILE A 656 -6.66 -14.21 -9.16
N GLU A 657 -7.55 -15.11 -9.56
CA GLU A 657 -7.80 -16.32 -8.80
C GLU A 657 -6.61 -17.27 -8.98
N THR A 658 -5.92 -17.57 -7.89
CA THR A 658 -4.69 -18.37 -7.93
C THR A 658 -4.91 -19.81 -8.39
N GLU A 659 -6.14 -20.28 -8.25
CA GLU A 659 -6.59 -21.60 -8.69
C GLU A 659 -7.03 -21.61 -10.16
N GLU A 660 -7.59 -20.49 -10.66
CA GLU A 660 -8.10 -20.33 -12.02
C GLU A 660 -7.65 -19.00 -12.67
N PRO A 661 -6.40 -18.90 -13.15
CA PRO A 661 -5.88 -17.67 -13.72
C PRO A 661 -6.64 -17.26 -15.00
N PRO A 662 -6.91 -15.95 -15.22
CA PRO A 662 -7.78 -15.48 -16.30
C PRO A 662 -7.32 -15.91 -17.68
N ALA A 663 -8.22 -16.11 -18.65
CA ALA A 663 -7.89 -16.72 -19.94
C ALA A 663 -6.81 -15.97 -20.75
N ASN A 664 -6.75 -14.64 -20.66
CA ASN A 664 -5.95 -13.75 -21.53
C ASN A 664 -4.65 -13.25 -20.88
N THR A 665 -3.98 -14.14 -20.16
CA THR A 665 -2.81 -13.86 -19.33
C THR A 665 -1.61 -14.70 -19.77
N GLU A 666 -0.45 -14.06 -19.92
CA GLU A 666 0.80 -14.69 -20.34
C GLU A 666 1.91 -14.49 -19.30
N VAL A 667 2.83 -15.45 -19.26
CA VAL A 667 4.06 -15.33 -18.48
C VAL A 667 5.06 -14.53 -19.30
N GLU A 668 5.66 -13.52 -18.68
CA GLU A 668 6.50 -12.54 -19.35
C GLU A 668 7.85 -12.33 -18.64
N HIS A 669 8.91 -12.10 -19.42
CA HIS A 669 10.22 -11.74 -18.89
C HIS A 669 10.25 -10.28 -18.41
N ALA A 670 10.92 -10.02 -17.27
CA ALA A 670 11.13 -8.65 -16.81
C ALA A 670 11.96 -7.81 -17.81
N LEU A 671 12.92 -8.44 -18.50
CA LEU A 671 13.72 -7.86 -19.59
C LEU A 671 13.67 -8.77 -20.83
N PRO A 672 13.60 -8.22 -22.05
CA PRO A 672 13.38 -9.02 -23.24
C PRO A 672 14.60 -9.86 -23.61
N ILE A 673 14.35 -11.08 -24.06
CA ILE A 673 15.43 -12.03 -24.42
C ILE A 673 16.22 -11.59 -25.65
N LEU A 674 15.65 -10.72 -26.47
CA LEU A 674 16.34 -10.14 -27.62
C LEU A 674 17.59 -9.33 -27.23
N LEU A 675 17.66 -8.83 -25.98
CA LEU A 675 18.85 -8.14 -25.46
C LEU A 675 20.11 -8.98 -25.61
N LEU A 676 20.02 -10.31 -25.47
CA LEU A 676 21.15 -11.23 -25.61
C LEU A 676 21.86 -11.02 -26.95
N SER A 677 21.08 -10.98 -28.03
CA SER A 677 21.59 -10.83 -29.39
C SER A 677 22.06 -9.41 -29.71
N ARG A 678 21.37 -8.40 -29.15
CA ARG A 678 21.71 -6.98 -29.35
C ARG A 678 23.00 -6.61 -28.61
N TYR A 679 23.09 -7.01 -27.35
CA TYR A 679 24.27 -6.86 -26.51
C TYR A 679 25.48 -7.55 -27.15
N ALA A 680 25.35 -8.82 -27.55
CA ALA A 680 26.45 -9.56 -28.12
C ALA A 680 26.93 -8.96 -29.46
N ALA A 681 26.01 -8.43 -30.28
CA ALA A 681 26.37 -7.71 -31.49
C ALA A 681 27.16 -6.42 -31.20
N VAL A 682 26.78 -5.65 -30.16
CA VAL A 682 27.51 -4.44 -29.76
C VAL A 682 28.89 -4.79 -29.20
N ALA A 683 28.93 -5.73 -28.25
CA ALA A 683 30.16 -6.13 -27.57
C ALA A 683 31.17 -6.78 -28.52
N SER A 684 30.73 -7.52 -29.55
CA SER A 684 31.60 -8.12 -30.56
C SER A 684 32.29 -7.11 -31.47
N HIS A 685 31.75 -5.90 -31.63
CA HIS A 685 32.22 -4.96 -32.65
C HIS A 685 32.73 -3.64 -32.09
N GLY A 686 32.40 -3.29 -30.84
CA GLY A 686 32.81 -2.01 -30.28
C GLY A 686 32.25 -0.81 -31.08
N MET A 687 31.15 -1.01 -31.80
CA MET A 687 30.55 -0.01 -32.68
C MET A 687 29.05 0.14 -32.38
N HIS A 688 28.48 1.26 -32.84
CA HIS A 688 27.08 1.67 -32.71
C HIS A 688 26.09 0.49 -32.62
N TRP A 689 25.15 0.51 -31.68
CA TRP A 689 24.09 -0.51 -31.60
C TRP A 689 23.11 -0.50 -32.79
N ALA A 690 23.32 0.41 -33.74
CA ALA A 690 22.43 0.67 -34.89
C ALA A 690 23.00 0.36 -36.27
N THR A 691 24.11 -0.36 -36.42
CA THR A 691 24.45 -0.91 -37.74
C THR A 691 23.55 -2.11 -38.06
N GLY A 692 22.37 -1.80 -38.60
CA GLY A 692 21.42 -2.77 -39.11
C GLY A 692 22.03 -3.60 -40.24
N HIS A 693 22.28 -4.88 -39.99
CA HIS A 693 22.30 -5.94 -41.00
C HIS A 693 21.55 -7.21 -40.52
N VAL A 694 20.59 -7.08 -39.59
CA VAL A 694 19.46 -8.03 -39.55
C VAL A 694 18.41 -7.50 -40.55
N MET A 695 18.77 -7.51 -41.83
CA MET A 695 17.82 -7.24 -42.91
C MET A 695 16.87 -8.44 -43.00
N HIS A 696 15.69 -8.32 -42.38
CA HIS A 696 14.51 -8.88 -43.02
C HIS A 696 13.94 -7.76 -43.90
N PRO A 697 13.67 -7.98 -45.21
CA PRO A 697 13.31 -6.92 -46.18
C PRO A 697 11.94 -6.24 -45.93
N ARG A 698 11.36 -6.36 -44.73
CA ARG A 698 10.08 -5.79 -44.32
C ARG A 698 10.11 -5.09 -42.95
N SER A 699 11.25 -4.95 -42.28
CA SER A 699 11.33 -4.29 -40.96
C SER A 699 11.85 -2.85 -41.05
N ASN A 700 11.20 -1.96 -40.29
CA ASN A 700 11.52 -0.53 -40.17
C ASN A 700 13.00 -0.28 -39.80
N PRO A 701 13.58 0.87 -40.20
CA PRO A 701 14.93 1.26 -39.78
C PRO A 701 14.99 1.43 -38.25
N ILE A 702 15.94 0.74 -37.62
CA ILE A 702 16.28 0.90 -36.20
C ILE A 702 16.96 2.28 -36.02
N PRO A 703 16.67 3.06 -34.97
CA PRO A 703 17.27 4.38 -34.75
C PRO A 703 18.80 4.30 -34.66
N ASN A 704 19.50 5.34 -35.12
CA ASN A 704 20.97 5.41 -35.08
C ASN A 704 21.46 5.66 -33.65
N GLY A 705 22.15 4.68 -33.09
CA GLY A 705 22.75 4.71 -31.78
C GLY A 705 24.11 5.38 -31.68
N ASP A 706 24.53 5.69 -30.46
CA ASP A 706 25.88 6.17 -30.17
C ASP A 706 26.93 5.06 -30.22
N ARG A 707 28.20 5.44 -30.43
CA ARG A 707 29.33 4.50 -30.35
C ARG A 707 29.59 4.15 -28.90
N THR A 708 29.79 2.86 -28.64
CA THR A 708 30.37 2.42 -27.37
C THR A 708 31.78 2.96 -27.19
N ARG A 709 32.12 3.33 -25.96
CA ARG A 709 33.46 3.73 -25.53
C ARG A 709 34.33 2.53 -25.17
N THR A 710 33.73 1.35 -25.05
CA THR A 710 34.38 0.11 -24.66
C THR A 710 34.95 -0.61 -25.89
N PRO A 711 36.23 -1.05 -25.89
CA PRO A 711 36.80 -1.82 -27.01
C PRO A 711 36.06 -3.13 -27.26
N ALA A 712 36.01 -3.58 -28.52
CA ALA A 712 35.37 -4.84 -28.90
C ALA A 712 35.95 -6.05 -28.14
N VAL A 713 35.07 -6.95 -27.70
CA VAL A 713 35.42 -8.25 -27.12
C VAL A 713 35.95 -9.16 -28.23
N SER A 714 36.96 -9.99 -27.91
CA SER A 714 37.70 -10.79 -28.90
C SER A 714 36.80 -11.69 -29.74
N GLU A 715 37.03 -11.74 -31.06
CA GLU A 715 36.28 -12.62 -31.98
C GLU A 715 36.41 -14.11 -31.58
N SER A 716 37.57 -14.49 -31.02
CA SER A 716 37.81 -15.85 -30.54
C SER A 716 36.89 -16.24 -29.39
N PHE A 717 36.46 -15.30 -28.54
CA PHE A 717 35.50 -15.55 -27.47
C PHE A 717 34.12 -15.89 -28.04
N TRP A 718 33.61 -15.07 -28.96
CA TRP A 718 32.30 -15.31 -29.57
C TRP A 718 32.27 -16.62 -30.35
N ARG A 719 33.33 -16.93 -31.08
CA ARG A 719 33.43 -18.14 -31.90
C ARG A 719 33.58 -19.43 -31.08
N ASN A 720 34.38 -19.39 -30.01
CA ASN A 720 34.82 -20.62 -29.35
C ASN A 720 34.27 -20.82 -27.92
N THR A 721 33.78 -19.76 -27.28
CA THR A 721 33.42 -19.75 -25.85
C THR A 721 31.94 -19.47 -25.59
N TRP A 722 31.37 -18.40 -26.16
CA TRP A 722 30.03 -17.91 -25.80
C TRP A 722 28.91 -18.96 -25.89
N ASP A 723 28.94 -19.78 -26.95
CA ASP A 723 27.90 -20.77 -27.24
C ASP A 723 28.40 -22.22 -27.13
N ASN A 724 29.57 -22.40 -26.50
CA ASN A 724 30.18 -23.71 -26.31
C ASN A 724 29.77 -24.28 -24.95
N ALA A 725 29.25 -25.52 -24.94
CA ALA A 725 28.88 -26.25 -23.72
C ALA A 725 30.06 -26.47 -22.75
N GLN A 726 31.30 -26.30 -23.21
CA GLN A 726 32.53 -26.34 -22.43
C GLN A 726 33.33 -25.03 -22.53
N GLY A 727 32.67 -23.92 -22.88
CA GLY A 727 33.31 -22.63 -23.09
C GLY A 727 34.03 -22.11 -21.84
N LEU A 728 33.49 -22.40 -20.65
CA LEU A 728 34.06 -22.02 -19.37
C LEU A 728 34.76 -23.19 -18.67
N THR A 729 35.80 -22.85 -17.89
CA THR A 729 36.57 -23.83 -17.11
C THR A 729 35.79 -24.38 -15.92
N THR A 730 34.95 -23.54 -15.31
CA THR A 730 34.04 -23.88 -14.22
C THR A 730 32.61 -23.46 -14.56
N GLU A 731 31.63 -24.04 -13.86
CA GLU A 731 30.23 -23.71 -14.08
C GLU A 731 29.88 -22.37 -13.43
N VAL A 732 29.12 -21.54 -14.14
CA VAL A 732 28.54 -20.30 -13.63
C VAL A 732 27.17 -20.59 -13.02
N ALA A 733 26.90 -20.00 -11.86
CA ALA A 733 25.65 -20.15 -11.14
C ALA A 733 24.70 -18.98 -11.43
N VAL A 734 23.42 -19.27 -11.56
CA VAL A 734 22.37 -18.27 -11.81
C VAL A 734 21.26 -18.47 -10.79
N GLY A 735 21.35 -17.77 -9.66
CA GLY A 735 20.44 -17.94 -8.53
C GLY A 735 20.29 -19.41 -8.12
N ASP A 736 19.05 -19.89 -8.05
CA ASP A 736 18.68 -21.28 -7.73
C ASP A 736 18.64 -22.21 -8.96
N SER A 737 18.97 -21.73 -10.15
CA SER A 737 18.94 -22.54 -11.38
C SER A 737 20.12 -23.52 -11.46
N PHE A 738 20.08 -24.40 -12.46
CA PHE A 738 21.20 -25.31 -12.73
C PHE A 738 22.43 -24.52 -13.20
N ARG A 739 23.61 -25.02 -12.85
CA ARG A 739 24.88 -24.42 -13.24
C ARG A 739 25.25 -24.85 -14.65
N THR A 740 25.88 -23.96 -15.42
CA THR A 740 26.29 -24.25 -16.80
C THR A 740 27.67 -23.66 -17.10
N ARG A 741 28.42 -24.32 -17.99
CA ARG A 741 29.69 -23.82 -18.54
C ARG A 741 29.53 -23.06 -19.85
N GLN A 742 28.29 -22.87 -20.32
CA GLN A 742 27.97 -22.12 -21.53
C GLN A 742 27.51 -20.71 -21.15
N PRO A 743 28.30 -19.65 -21.45
CA PRO A 743 27.96 -18.27 -21.07
C PRO A 743 26.59 -17.81 -21.59
N SER A 744 26.26 -18.11 -22.84
CA SER A 744 24.97 -17.74 -23.44
C SER A 744 23.78 -18.39 -22.75
N GLN A 745 23.94 -19.62 -22.27
CA GLN A 745 22.91 -20.32 -21.51
C GLN A 745 22.76 -19.72 -20.10
N ALA A 746 23.86 -19.40 -19.42
CA ALA A 746 23.82 -18.73 -18.12
C ALA A 746 23.13 -17.35 -18.23
N MET A 747 23.43 -16.61 -19.29
CA MET A 747 22.80 -15.32 -19.57
C MET A 747 21.30 -15.47 -19.85
N ALA A 748 20.87 -16.49 -20.60
CA ALA A 748 19.45 -16.77 -20.82
C ALA A 748 18.72 -17.18 -19.54
N GLU A 749 19.36 -17.97 -18.67
CA GLU A 749 18.83 -18.31 -17.35
C GLU A 749 18.69 -17.08 -16.44
N ALA A 750 19.60 -16.10 -16.56
CA ALA A 750 19.57 -14.88 -15.78
C ALA A 750 18.36 -14.00 -16.14
N LEU A 751 17.96 -13.99 -17.42
CA LEU A 751 16.76 -13.30 -17.89
C LEU A 751 15.47 -13.99 -17.41
N GLY A 752 15.46 -15.32 -17.29
CA GLY A 752 14.38 -16.11 -16.69
C GLY A 752 14.06 -17.38 -17.48
N SER A 753 13.73 -18.48 -16.78
CA SER A 753 13.51 -19.80 -17.39
C SER A 753 12.58 -20.70 -16.56
N ASN A 754 12.11 -21.83 -17.11
CA ASN A 754 11.33 -22.79 -16.31
C ASN A 754 12.09 -23.37 -15.10
N THR A 755 13.42 -23.27 -15.08
CA THR A 755 14.27 -23.63 -13.93
C THR A 755 14.73 -22.43 -13.10
N SER A 756 14.54 -21.20 -13.62
CA SER A 756 14.77 -19.94 -12.94
C SER A 756 13.52 -19.05 -13.04
N PRO A 757 12.40 -19.44 -12.39
CA PRO A 757 11.11 -18.78 -12.59
C PRO A 757 10.96 -17.47 -11.82
N SER A 758 11.89 -17.16 -10.91
CA SER A 758 11.87 -15.98 -10.03
C SER A 758 11.84 -14.66 -10.81
N ASN A 759 12.29 -14.67 -12.06
CA ASN A 759 12.44 -13.48 -12.89
C ASN A 759 11.31 -13.31 -13.92
N PHE A 760 10.31 -14.20 -13.92
CA PHE A 760 9.09 -14.05 -14.72
C PHE A 760 8.01 -13.28 -14.00
N LEU A 761 7.18 -12.58 -14.75
CA LEU A 761 5.98 -11.87 -14.32
C LEU A 761 4.76 -12.41 -15.07
N LEU A 762 3.57 -12.05 -14.63
CA LEU A 762 2.35 -12.31 -15.37
C LEU A 762 1.82 -11.00 -15.92
N LEU A 763 1.58 -10.95 -17.24
CA LEU A 763 1.10 -9.77 -17.94
C LEU A 763 -0.10 -10.10 -18.85
N ASN A 764 -0.94 -9.11 -19.15
CA ASN A 764 -2.04 -9.25 -20.10
C ASN A 764 -1.47 -9.49 -21.51
N GLU A 765 -2.06 -10.42 -22.28
CA GLU A 765 -1.55 -10.80 -23.62
C GLU A 765 -1.37 -9.59 -24.56
N ALA A 766 -2.27 -8.60 -24.53
CA ALA A 766 -2.18 -7.43 -25.40
C ALA A 766 -0.98 -6.53 -25.04
N VAL A 767 -0.80 -6.30 -23.74
CA VAL A 767 0.28 -5.47 -23.18
C VAL A 767 1.62 -6.17 -23.33
N ASN A 768 1.62 -7.49 -23.16
CA ASN A 768 2.77 -8.34 -23.42
C ASN A 768 3.20 -8.26 -24.89
N GLY A 769 2.25 -8.36 -25.82
CA GLY A 769 2.48 -8.20 -27.25
C GLY A 769 3.04 -6.81 -27.59
N ALA A 770 2.43 -5.75 -27.05
CA ALA A 770 2.89 -4.38 -27.24
C ALA A 770 4.32 -4.18 -26.70
N LYS A 771 4.63 -4.69 -25.51
CA LYS A 771 5.98 -4.64 -24.91
C LYS A 771 7.02 -5.28 -25.81
N GLY A 772 6.79 -6.52 -26.25
CA GLY A 772 7.74 -7.23 -27.13
C GLY A 772 7.94 -6.57 -28.50
N GLU A 773 6.92 -5.88 -29.04
CA GLU A 773 7.08 -5.05 -30.23
C GLU A 773 7.89 -3.79 -29.95
N MET A 774 7.59 -3.10 -28.84
CA MET A 774 8.23 -1.86 -28.46
C MET A 774 9.73 -2.05 -28.25
N GLU A 775 10.10 -3.05 -27.46
CA GLU A 775 11.49 -3.40 -27.13
C GLU A 775 12.27 -3.94 -28.34
N ALA A 776 11.57 -4.33 -29.41
CA ALA A 776 12.15 -4.72 -30.69
C ALA A 776 12.22 -3.58 -31.72
N PHE A 777 11.94 -2.33 -31.32
CA PHE A 777 11.82 -1.15 -32.20
C PHE A 777 10.78 -1.33 -33.32
N LYS A 778 9.69 -2.03 -33.02
CA LYS A 778 8.54 -2.14 -33.93
C LYS A 778 7.47 -1.12 -33.55
N ARG A 779 6.66 -0.78 -34.55
CA ARG A 779 5.45 0.00 -34.35
C ARG A 779 4.31 -0.97 -34.07
N HIS A 780 3.62 -0.75 -32.96
CA HIS A 780 2.47 -1.56 -32.59
C HIS A 780 1.33 -1.47 -33.63
N MET A 781 1.18 -0.30 -34.27
CA MET A 781 0.31 -0.09 -35.42
C MET A 781 1.11 0.42 -36.62
N SER A 782 0.96 -0.18 -37.79
CA SER A 782 1.61 0.30 -39.02
C SER A 782 0.92 1.55 -39.57
N ASP A 783 1.68 2.40 -40.27
CA ASP A 783 1.17 3.66 -40.83
C ASP A 783 0.03 3.43 -41.83
N ASP A 784 0.10 2.37 -42.63
CA ASP A 784 -0.96 2.03 -43.58
C ASP A 784 -2.23 1.55 -42.87
N ARG A 785 -2.09 0.83 -41.75
CA ARG A 785 -3.24 0.44 -40.92
C ARG A 785 -3.84 1.67 -40.24
N LEU A 786 -3.01 2.54 -39.68
CA LEU A 786 -3.43 3.80 -39.07
C LEU A 786 -4.18 4.68 -40.07
N ARG A 787 -3.65 4.86 -41.29
CA ARG A 787 -4.32 5.62 -42.35
C ARG A 787 -5.70 5.06 -42.67
N ARG A 788 -5.83 3.74 -42.85
CA ARG A 788 -7.14 3.10 -43.09
C ARG A 788 -8.11 3.28 -41.93
N LEU A 789 -7.65 3.19 -40.69
CA LEU A 789 -8.50 3.41 -39.52
C LEU A 789 -8.90 4.88 -39.39
N ILE A 790 -7.99 5.82 -39.69
CA ILE A 790 -8.29 7.26 -39.72
C ILE A 790 -9.39 7.53 -40.74
N ASP A 791 -9.26 7.02 -41.96
CA ASP A 791 -10.27 7.24 -43.02
C ASP A 791 -11.65 6.71 -42.60
N ARG A 792 -11.71 5.51 -42.00
CA ARG A 792 -12.95 4.93 -41.47
C ARG A 792 -13.53 5.73 -40.31
N SER A 793 -12.69 6.15 -39.37
CA SER A 793 -13.10 6.95 -38.21
C SER A 793 -13.61 8.33 -38.65
N VAL A 794 -12.97 8.96 -39.64
CA VAL A 794 -13.44 10.21 -40.27
C VAL A 794 -14.79 10.00 -40.97
N ALA A 795 -15.04 8.81 -41.53
CA ALA A 795 -16.33 8.45 -42.10
C ALA A 795 -17.42 8.12 -41.03
N GLY A 796 -17.08 8.16 -39.73
CA GLY A 796 -18.02 7.98 -38.62
C GLY A 796 -18.01 6.58 -37.97
N ASP A 797 -17.05 5.73 -38.33
CA ASP A 797 -16.90 4.38 -37.76
C ASP A 797 -16.32 4.42 -36.33
N ALA A 798 -17.17 4.14 -35.34
CA ALA A 798 -16.80 4.15 -33.92
C ALA A 798 -15.85 3.01 -33.53
N ASP A 799 -15.87 1.88 -34.24
CA ASP A 799 -14.95 0.76 -33.97
C ASP A 799 -13.53 1.13 -34.44
N ALA A 800 -13.41 1.82 -35.57
CA ALA A 800 -12.14 2.34 -36.04
C ALA A 800 -11.55 3.40 -35.08
N THR A 801 -12.40 4.29 -34.54
CA THR A 801 -12.01 5.24 -33.48
C THR A 801 -11.47 4.52 -32.25
N THR A 802 -12.17 3.48 -31.81
CA THR A 802 -11.80 2.69 -30.64
C THR A 802 -10.47 1.97 -30.88
N GLU A 803 -10.29 1.34 -32.04
CA GLU A 803 -9.07 0.61 -32.37
C GLU A 803 -7.82 1.51 -32.44
N ILE A 804 -7.96 2.73 -32.98
CA ILE A 804 -6.87 3.72 -32.99
C ILE A 804 -6.44 4.04 -31.58
N LEU A 805 -7.40 4.42 -30.74
CA LEU A 805 -7.11 4.88 -29.40
C LEU A 805 -6.63 3.72 -28.51
N GLU A 806 -7.14 2.48 -28.69
CA GLU A 806 -6.74 1.33 -27.86
C GLU A 806 -5.28 0.97 -28.13
N SER A 807 -4.90 0.89 -29.39
CA SER A 807 -3.53 0.58 -29.79
C SER A 807 -2.51 1.59 -29.25
N LEU A 808 -2.87 2.88 -29.19
CA LEU A 808 -1.99 3.92 -28.64
C LEU A 808 -1.93 3.87 -27.10
N GLN A 809 -3.04 3.54 -26.44
CA GLN A 809 -3.08 3.36 -24.98
C GLN A 809 -2.31 2.12 -24.52
N GLU A 810 -2.32 1.03 -25.29
CA GLU A 810 -1.54 -0.17 -24.99
C GLU A 810 -0.04 0.14 -24.86
N ILE A 811 0.49 1.03 -25.71
CA ILE A 811 1.89 1.51 -25.62
C ILE A 811 2.14 2.25 -24.30
N GLN A 812 1.23 3.13 -23.87
CA GLN A 812 1.37 3.85 -22.58
C GLN A 812 1.24 2.92 -21.38
N ALA A 813 0.37 1.91 -21.50
CA ALA A 813 0.16 0.92 -20.48
C ALA A 813 1.44 0.10 -20.24
N VAL A 814 2.21 -0.23 -21.30
CA VAL A 814 3.53 -0.87 -21.15
C VAL A 814 4.46 -0.02 -20.28
N PHE A 815 4.61 1.28 -20.53
CA PHE A 815 5.47 2.14 -19.69
C PHE A 815 4.94 2.29 -18.27
N THR A 816 3.62 2.30 -18.09
CA THR A 816 3.00 2.28 -16.75
C THR A 816 3.39 0.99 -16.00
N TYR A 817 3.32 -0.16 -16.67
CA TYR A 817 3.75 -1.45 -16.12
C TYR A 817 5.23 -1.48 -15.77
N LEU A 818 6.10 -0.99 -16.65
CA LEU A 818 7.55 -0.98 -16.44
C LEU A 818 7.95 -0.13 -15.21
N ASN A 819 7.14 0.85 -14.83
CA ASN A 819 7.39 1.76 -13.70
C ASN A 819 6.72 1.34 -12.38
N LEU A 820 6.14 0.13 -12.29
CA LEU A 820 5.65 -0.40 -11.03
C LEU A 820 6.82 -0.83 -10.13
N ALA A 821 6.81 -0.46 -8.84
CA ALA A 821 7.92 -0.70 -7.90
C ALA A 821 8.44 -2.15 -7.88
N ASP A 822 7.54 -3.14 -7.97
CA ASP A 822 7.95 -4.54 -8.00
C ASP A 822 8.54 -4.97 -9.36
N VAL A 823 8.09 -4.36 -10.46
CA VAL A 823 8.69 -4.58 -11.79
C VAL A 823 10.08 -3.98 -11.83
N ILE A 824 10.27 -2.78 -11.27
CA ILE A 824 11.57 -2.13 -11.08
C ILE A 824 12.52 -3.07 -10.33
N THR A 825 12.08 -3.54 -9.16
CA THR A 825 12.88 -4.45 -8.32
C THR A 825 13.30 -5.71 -9.07
N ARG A 826 12.41 -6.29 -9.89
CA ARG A 826 12.71 -7.49 -10.69
C ARG A 826 13.64 -7.17 -11.87
N GLN A 827 13.47 -6.03 -12.52
CA GLN A 827 14.39 -5.56 -13.55
C GLN A 827 15.79 -5.39 -12.97
N ASP A 828 15.93 -4.72 -11.83
CA ASP A 828 17.21 -4.52 -11.15
C ASP A 828 17.87 -5.85 -10.76
N ASN A 829 17.09 -6.80 -10.24
CA ASN A 829 17.58 -8.14 -9.92
C ASN A 829 18.08 -8.89 -11.17
N VAL A 830 17.35 -8.80 -12.30
CA VAL A 830 17.77 -9.40 -13.57
C VAL A 830 19.04 -8.73 -14.08
N VAL A 831 19.12 -7.40 -14.08
CA VAL A 831 20.32 -6.63 -14.49
C VAL A 831 21.52 -7.03 -13.65
N ALA A 832 21.36 -7.11 -12.33
CA ALA A 832 22.42 -7.51 -11.41
C ALA A 832 22.88 -8.96 -11.65
N THR A 833 21.93 -9.87 -11.88
CA THR A 833 22.23 -11.29 -12.15
C THR A 833 22.97 -11.46 -13.48
N VAL A 834 22.51 -10.80 -14.53
CA VAL A 834 23.18 -10.74 -15.83
C VAL A 834 24.61 -10.23 -15.66
N ARG A 835 24.79 -9.11 -14.96
CA ARG A 835 26.10 -8.50 -14.74
C ARG A 835 27.05 -9.44 -13.99
N ASN A 836 26.53 -10.22 -13.03
CA ASN A 836 27.30 -11.23 -12.31
C ASN A 836 27.75 -12.37 -13.24
N VAL A 837 26.86 -12.88 -14.10
CA VAL A 837 27.20 -13.92 -15.09
C VAL A 837 28.30 -13.44 -16.06
N LEU A 838 28.20 -12.20 -16.53
CA LEU A 838 29.21 -11.60 -17.40
C LEU A 838 30.56 -11.47 -16.69
N ARG A 839 30.57 -11.02 -15.42
CA ARG A 839 31.78 -10.93 -14.61
C ARG A 839 32.42 -12.30 -14.36
N ASP A 840 31.62 -13.31 -14.08
CA ASP A 840 32.12 -14.69 -13.90
C ASP A 840 32.70 -15.27 -15.19
N THR A 841 32.16 -14.86 -16.34
CA THR A 841 32.69 -15.19 -17.66
C THR A 841 34.04 -14.49 -17.91
N GLU A 842 34.16 -13.19 -17.61
CA GLU A 842 35.41 -12.42 -17.70
C GLU A 842 36.53 -13.02 -16.84
N ASN A 843 36.20 -13.44 -15.61
CA ASN A 843 37.16 -14.00 -14.67
C ASN A 843 37.76 -15.34 -15.13
N GLN A 844 37.03 -16.08 -15.97
CA GLN A 844 37.43 -17.41 -16.42
C GLN A 844 38.09 -17.44 -17.79
N THR A 845 37.97 -16.36 -18.58
CA THR A 845 38.40 -16.33 -19.97
C THR A 845 38.97 -14.95 -20.32
N PRO A 846 40.30 -14.82 -20.53
CA PRO A 846 40.93 -13.55 -20.91
C PRO A 846 40.34 -12.91 -22.18
N GLU A 847 39.87 -13.73 -23.13
CA GLU A 847 39.26 -13.29 -24.38
C GLU A 847 37.89 -12.61 -24.18
N ALA A 848 37.29 -12.76 -22.99
CA ALA A 848 35.99 -12.19 -22.63
C ALA A 848 36.10 -10.79 -21.98
N GLN A 849 37.30 -10.25 -21.79
CA GLN A 849 37.51 -8.95 -21.15
C GLN A 849 36.71 -7.83 -21.83
N GLY A 850 35.95 -7.08 -21.02
CA GLY A 850 35.15 -5.94 -21.48
C GLY A 850 33.65 -6.23 -21.59
N LEU A 851 33.19 -7.47 -21.42
CA LEU A 851 31.77 -7.83 -21.37
C LEU A 851 30.98 -6.98 -20.35
N VAL A 852 31.46 -6.85 -19.11
CA VAL A 852 30.74 -6.11 -18.06
C VAL A 852 30.67 -4.62 -18.42
N ALA A 853 31.79 -4.04 -18.89
CA ALA A 853 31.84 -2.65 -19.32
C ALA A 853 30.91 -2.37 -20.52
N HIS A 854 30.84 -3.30 -21.49
CA HIS A 854 29.86 -3.23 -22.58
C HIS A 854 28.43 -3.30 -22.07
N TRP A 855 28.13 -4.12 -21.07
CA TRP A 855 26.77 -4.26 -20.55
C TRP A 855 26.32 -2.99 -19.82
N ASP A 856 27.20 -2.44 -18.99
CA ASP A 856 26.97 -1.21 -18.23
C ASP A 856 26.75 0.00 -19.16
N GLU A 857 27.29 -0.01 -20.39
CA GLU A 857 27.03 1.01 -21.42
C GLU A 857 25.79 0.67 -22.28
N PHE A 858 25.63 -0.59 -22.66
CA PHE A 858 24.59 -1.04 -23.58
C PHE A 858 23.19 -0.98 -22.96
N TYR A 859 22.99 -1.53 -21.76
CA TYR A 859 21.66 -1.71 -21.18
C TYR A 859 20.89 -0.38 -20.98
N PRO A 860 21.43 0.62 -20.25
CA PRO A 860 20.69 1.87 -20.04
C PRO A 860 20.48 2.63 -21.36
N HIS A 861 21.46 2.58 -22.26
CA HIS A 861 21.36 3.26 -23.56
C HIS A 861 20.28 2.62 -24.45
N TYR A 862 20.28 1.29 -24.57
CA TYR A 862 19.32 0.55 -25.40
C TYR A 862 17.88 0.85 -24.98
N MET A 863 17.63 0.83 -23.67
CA MET A 863 16.29 1.03 -23.13
C MET A 863 15.82 2.49 -23.25
N SER A 864 16.71 3.47 -23.01
CA SER A 864 16.41 4.89 -23.31
C SER A 864 15.99 5.10 -24.75
N GLN A 865 16.62 4.38 -25.68
CA GLN A 865 16.33 4.47 -27.11
C GLN A 865 15.00 3.82 -27.47
N VAL A 866 14.61 2.73 -26.79
CA VAL A 866 13.25 2.19 -26.90
C VAL A 866 12.24 3.25 -26.48
N SER A 867 12.47 3.92 -25.35
CA SER A 867 11.60 5.00 -24.86
C SER A 867 11.50 6.15 -25.86
N GLU A 868 12.63 6.66 -26.35
CA GLU A 868 12.69 7.74 -27.36
C GLU A 868 11.95 7.35 -28.65
N TYR A 869 12.20 6.16 -29.19
CA TYR A 869 11.56 5.69 -30.41
C TYR A 869 10.04 5.59 -30.25
N GLN A 870 9.56 5.04 -29.12
CA GLN A 870 8.12 4.91 -28.90
C GLN A 870 7.45 6.26 -28.67
N ARG A 871 8.11 7.21 -27.99
CA ARG A 871 7.63 8.60 -27.90
C ARG A 871 7.51 9.23 -29.29
N GLU A 872 8.49 9.04 -30.16
CA GLU A 872 8.45 9.54 -31.54
C GLU A 872 7.30 8.92 -32.34
N VAL A 873 7.13 7.60 -32.26
CA VAL A 873 6.04 6.88 -32.93
C VAL A 873 4.68 7.38 -32.46
N VAL A 874 4.44 7.45 -31.15
CA VAL A 874 3.16 7.93 -30.60
C VAL A 874 2.93 9.39 -30.96
N THR A 875 3.96 10.25 -30.91
CA THR A 875 3.87 11.66 -31.32
C THR A 875 3.45 11.79 -32.79
N ASN A 876 4.08 11.03 -33.69
CA ASN A 876 3.78 11.06 -35.11
C ASN A 876 2.37 10.55 -35.41
N GLN A 877 1.97 9.45 -34.78
CA GLN A 877 0.65 8.84 -34.99
C GLN A 877 -0.48 9.72 -34.45
N THR A 878 -0.31 10.28 -33.24
CA THR A 878 -1.28 11.22 -32.65
C THR A 878 -1.41 12.49 -33.49
N THR A 879 -0.30 13.03 -34.00
CA THR A 879 -0.30 14.19 -34.91
C THR A 879 -1.02 13.91 -36.22
N ALA A 880 -0.87 12.71 -36.79
CA ALA A 880 -1.58 12.30 -38.00
C ALA A 880 -3.09 12.23 -37.78
N VAL A 881 -3.54 11.64 -36.66
CA VAL A 881 -4.95 11.57 -36.28
C VAL A 881 -5.52 12.98 -36.05
N GLN A 882 -4.84 13.81 -35.26
CA GLN A 882 -5.26 15.20 -35.04
C GLN A 882 -5.41 15.96 -36.36
N THR A 883 -4.44 15.84 -37.27
CA THR A 883 -4.46 16.52 -38.57
C THR A 883 -5.68 16.12 -39.39
N ALA A 884 -6.02 14.83 -39.43
CA ALA A 884 -7.20 14.33 -40.15
C ALA A 884 -8.53 14.85 -39.54
N PHE A 885 -8.57 15.07 -38.23
CA PHE A 885 -9.77 15.52 -37.51
C PHE A 885 -9.88 17.03 -37.29
N ARG A 886 -8.86 17.83 -37.61
CA ARG A 886 -8.83 19.29 -37.41
C ARG A 886 -10.04 20.01 -38.03
N SER A 887 -10.44 19.63 -39.23
CA SER A 887 -11.58 20.22 -39.96
C SER A 887 -12.66 19.19 -40.35
N SER A 888 -12.65 18.02 -39.71
CA SER A 888 -13.63 16.96 -39.97
C SER A 888 -15.01 17.32 -39.41
N THR A 889 -16.07 16.84 -40.08
CA THR A 889 -17.47 16.90 -39.59
C THR A 889 -17.93 15.56 -39.02
N SER A 890 -17.02 14.60 -38.83
CA SER A 890 -17.33 13.28 -38.25
C SER A 890 -17.94 13.42 -36.86
N ASN A 891 -18.96 12.61 -36.56
CA ASN A 891 -19.53 12.51 -35.21
C ASN A 891 -18.54 11.88 -34.20
N GLN A 892 -17.43 11.29 -34.66
CA GLN A 892 -16.36 10.75 -33.83
C GLN A 892 -15.30 11.79 -33.42
N ARG A 893 -15.38 13.01 -33.97
CA ARG A 893 -14.32 14.03 -33.85
C ARG A 893 -13.98 14.39 -32.41
N GLU A 894 -14.97 14.59 -31.55
CA GLU A 894 -14.77 14.98 -30.15
C GLU A 894 -14.08 13.83 -29.39
N THR A 895 -14.67 12.63 -29.44
CA THR A 895 -14.12 11.42 -28.81
C THR A 895 -12.68 11.13 -29.19
N ILE A 896 -12.34 11.20 -30.49
CA ILE A 896 -10.99 10.87 -30.93
C ILE A 896 -9.99 11.97 -30.57
N LEU A 897 -10.36 13.25 -30.69
CA LEU A 897 -9.45 14.34 -30.35
C LEU A 897 -9.18 14.41 -28.84
N ASP A 898 -10.18 14.17 -28.00
CA ASP A 898 -10.02 14.11 -26.55
C ASP A 898 -9.11 12.95 -26.14
N GLY A 899 -9.34 11.76 -26.72
CA GLY A 899 -8.50 10.59 -26.48
C GLY A 899 -7.05 10.83 -26.92
N ILE A 900 -6.84 11.45 -28.08
CA ILE A 900 -5.50 11.77 -28.57
C ILE A 900 -4.80 12.82 -27.70
N ASN A 901 -5.51 13.85 -27.23
CA ASN A 901 -4.96 14.86 -26.34
C ASN A 901 -4.52 14.23 -24.99
N ALA A 902 -5.32 13.32 -24.43
CA ALA A 902 -4.95 12.58 -23.22
C ALA A 902 -3.69 11.73 -23.42
N ILE A 903 -3.57 11.05 -24.56
CA ILE A 903 -2.36 10.30 -24.92
C ILE A 903 -1.16 11.24 -25.03
N GLN A 904 -1.28 12.38 -25.72
CA GLN A 904 -0.18 13.33 -25.89
C GLN A 904 0.33 13.92 -24.57
N ASN A 905 -0.56 14.21 -23.62
CA ASN A 905 -0.18 14.75 -22.31
C ASN A 905 0.71 13.80 -21.49
N ASN A 906 0.68 12.50 -21.80
CA ASN A 906 1.43 11.47 -21.07
C ASN A 906 2.65 10.95 -21.83
N ILE A 907 2.98 11.47 -23.03
CA ILE A 907 4.12 11.01 -23.83
C ILE A 907 5.44 11.16 -23.08
N ASN A 908 5.63 12.24 -22.32
CA ASN A 908 6.88 12.48 -21.58
C ASN A 908 7.08 11.49 -20.41
N ASN A 909 6.02 10.82 -19.96
CA ASN A 909 6.07 9.81 -18.90
C ASN A 909 6.38 8.39 -19.46
N MET A 910 6.56 8.27 -20.78
CA MET A 910 6.94 7.01 -21.43
C MET A 910 8.46 6.83 -21.38
N ILE A 911 8.98 6.57 -20.17
CA ILE A 911 10.40 6.34 -19.86
C ILE A 911 10.57 5.06 -19.04
N TYR A 912 11.73 4.42 -19.11
CA TYR A 912 12.09 3.38 -18.13
C TYR A 912 12.42 3.99 -16.76
N PRO A 913 12.34 3.19 -15.68
CA PRO A 913 12.47 3.68 -14.30
C PRO A 913 13.80 4.33 -13.93
N PHE A 914 14.88 3.92 -14.59
CA PHE A 914 16.24 4.46 -14.35
C PHE A 914 16.54 5.69 -15.23
N GLU A 915 15.64 6.07 -16.15
CA GLU A 915 15.81 7.25 -16.99
C GLU A 915 15.39 8.51 -16.23
N ASP A 916 16.15 9.59 -16.39
CA ASP A 916 15.70 10.92 -15.99
C ASP A 916 14.57 11.41 -16.94
N PRO A 917 13.60 12.20 -16.45
CA PRO A 917 12.60 12.81 -17.32
C PRO A 917 13.24 13.66 -18.42
N PRO A 918 12.68 13.70 -19.65
CA PRO A 918 13.19 14.57 -20.70
C PRO A 918 13.16 16.04 -20.26
N GLN A 919 14.29 16.74 -20.38
CA GLN A 919 14.40 18.18 -20.05
C GLN A 919 13.63 19.08 -21.01
#